data_AF-A0AAN8DTM5-F1
#
_entry.id   AF-A0AAN8DTM5-F1
#
_cell.length_a   1.000
_cell.length_b   1.000
_cell.length_c   1.000
_cell.angle_alpha   90.00
_cell.angle_beta   90.00
_cell.angle_gamma   90.00
#
_symmetry.space_group_name_H-M   'P 1'
#
loop_
_entity.id
_entity.type
_entity.pdbx_description
1 polymer ?
#
loop_
_entity_poly.entity_id
_entity_poly.type
_entity_poly.pdbx_seq_one_letter_code
_entity_poly.pdbx_strand_id
1 'polypeptide(L)'
;MENCCGLLTSKKEPVPLKSVEVELEVRDHVATVVSTLNYENKEDKPLEAVFVFPMPGDAAVCHFSATIGQTQIVAEVKEKQKAREEYDDALSSGQQAFLLEESDQSPDIFSLSVGSLPPGESASIRLEYVTELAVQADEGLRFVLPAVLNPRYHPQGSEGVQVTSVPASLVPYSLFFSARVSSPRPVSKVESNCPMDPLEYLNTEQSQAVVKLAAGHKFDKDVELLIYYKDAHQPTAVVEAGQTSAKPGTLMGDPVVMLSLYPEFPQAVMSSLASCGEFVFLLDRSGSMGVPLNNNEGSQTRIGSARDTLLLLLKSIPMGCYFNIYSFGSSYEHIFPKSVEYSEKTMEEALKKVEGMEDDLGGTEILEALKHIYSQACIPNQPRQLFVFTDGEVGNTKEVINLVKKNSGSHRCFSFGIGEGASSALINGLAKEGGGYAQFITGIDRMQPKVMQSLRFSLQPAVVDISVKWDLPKGVSVTVLSPPITTLFQGQRSLIYAQLTGQSPKAAEGSVTVKYSLAGHPSQNKLHFSLKPAEDSGLTVHRLAARTLIRSLEMVEEEEREGGEPDGVKKKKVVELSVQSGVSSAFTAFIAVNKGSGETIQGPLVRRNVPTLSSAGGSVQVTSVPASLVPYSLSFSARVSSPRPVSKVESNCPLDPLEYLNTEQSQATVKLAAGHKFDRDVELLIYYKDAHQPTAVVEAGQTSAKSGTLMGDPVVMLSLYPEFPQAVMSSLASCGEFVFLLDRSGSMQRDRIKSARDTLLLLLKSLPMGCFFNIYSFGSSHEHVFPKSVEYSQETMEEALKKVGEMEANLGGTEILRPLKDK
;
A
#
# COMPACT_ATOMS: atom_id res chain seq x y z
N MET A 1 44.69 20.04 4.23
CA MET A 1 43.31 19.60 4.50
C MET A 1 42.50 20.04 3.30
N GLU A 2 42.30 19.13 2.34
CA GLU A 2 41.53 19.42 1.13
C GLU A 2 40.04 19.47 1.48
N ASN A 3 39.40 20.59 1.13
CA ASN A 3 37.97 20.76 1.23
C ASN A 3 37.29 19.85 0.19
N CYS A 4 36.85 18.67 0.61
CA CYS A 4 36.04 17.79 -0.24
C CYS A 4 34.63 18.38 -0.39
N CYS A 5 34.26 18.81 -1.59
CA CYS A 5 32.92 19.26 -1.94
C CYS A 5 32.12 18.11 -2.57
N GLY A 6 31.26 17.43 -1.81
CA GLY A 6 30.44 16.32 -2.31
C GLY A 6 29.73 15.53 -1.21
N LEU A 7 28.87 14.59 -1.62
CA LEU A 7 28.18 13.66 -0.71
C LEU A 7 29.16 12.61 -0.19
N LEU A 8 29.26 12.48 1.14
CA LEU A 8 30.17 11.57 1.82
C LEU A 8 29.41 10.58 2.70
N THR A 9 29.91 9.34 2.84
CA THR A 9 29.44 8.37 3.83
C THR A 9 29.85 8.78 5.25
N SER A 10 29.33 8.11 6.28
CA SER A 10 29.76 8.30 7.68
C SER A 10 31.27 8.05 7.90
N LYS A 11 31.92 7.30 7.00
CA LYS A 11 33.37 7.08 6.97
C LYS A 11 34.13 8.11 6.12
N LYS A 12 33.46 9.16 5.65
CA LYS A 12 33.96 10.20 4.74
C LYS A 12 34.34 9.70 3.34
N GLU A 13 33.75 8.60 2.88
CA GLU A 13 33.97 8.09 1.52
C GLU A 13 33.02 8.77 0.53
N PRO A 14 33.43 9.13 -0.70
CA PRO A 14 32.53 9.71 -1.68
C PRO A 14 31.40 8.76 -2.07
N VAL A 15 30.17 9.28 -2.15
CA VAL A 15 29.02 8.54 -2.66
C VAL A 15 28.89 8.80 -4.15
N PRO A 16 28.99 7.78 -5.01
CA PRO A 16 28.98 7.99 -6.46
C PRO A 16 27.60 8.35 -7.01
N LEU A 17 26.51 7.79 -6.45
CA LEU A 17 25.13 8.15 -6.83
C LEU A 17 24.76 9.56 -6.34
N LYS A 18 24.26 10.42 -7.25
CA LYS A 18 23.94 11.83 -6.98
C LYS A 18 22.44 12.11 -6.96
N SER A 19 21.72 11.61 -7.96
CA SER A 19 20.28 11.82 -8.09
C SER A 19 19.61 10.59 -8.69
N VAL A 20 18.33 10.44 -8.34
CA VAL A 20 17.41 9.48 -8.94
C VAL A 20 16.24 10.27 -9.52
N GLU A 21 15.96 10.06 -10.79
CA GLU A 21 14.83 10.64 -11.49
C GLU A 21 13.86 9.52 -11.86
N VAL A 22 12.59 9.67 -11.50
CA VAL A 22 11.57 8.65 -11.72
C VAL A 22 10.40 9.25 -12.50
N GLU A 23 10.13 8.64 -13.65
CA GLU A 23 8.96 8.92 -14.46
C GLU A 23 8.00 7.74 -14.37
N LEU A 24 6.81 7.97 -13.85
CA LEU A 24 5.73 7.00 -13.77
C LEU A 24 4.71 7.29 -14.86
N GLU A 25 4.38 6.30 -15.67
CA GLU A 25 3.25 6.33 -16.59
C GLU A 25 2.21 5.29 -16.16
N VAL A 26 1.06 5.75 -15.68
CA VAL A 26 -0.06 4.89 -15.32
C VAL A 26 -1.06 4.87 -16.47
N ARG A 27 -1.32 3.68 -17.02
CA ARG A 27 -2.38 3.43 -18.00
C ARG A 27 -3.40 2.49 -17.37
N ASP A 28 -4.53 3.06 -16.96
CA ASP A 28 -5.58 2.33 -16.23
C ASP A 28 -5.00 1.63 -14.97
N HIS A 29 -4.91 0.30 -14.94
CA HIS A 29 -4.42 -0.45 -13.77
C HIS A 29 -2.96 -0.91 -13.87
N VAL A 30 -2.20 -0.37 -14.83
CA VAL A 30 -0.82 -0.76 -15.08
C VAL A 30 0.07 0.46 -15.01
N ALA A 31 1.21 0.32 -14.34
CA ALA A 31 2.24 1.34 -14.24
C ALA A 31 3.49 0.91 -14.99
N THR A 32 4.01 1.79 -15.84
CA THR A 32 5.36 1.73 -16.40
C THR A 32 6.21 2.74 -15.65
N VAL A 33 7.34 2.30 -15.11
CA VAL A 33 8.24 3.14 -14.33
C VAL A 33 9.59 3.18 -15.02
N VAL A 34 10.06 4.39 -15.29
CA VAL A 34 11.40 4.66 -15.81
C VAL A 34 12.20 5.34 -14.70
N SER A 35 13.32 4.76 -14.31
CA SER A 35 14.23 5.33 -13.32
C SER A 35 15.57 5.63 -13.96
N THR A 36 16.07 6.85 -13.76
CA THR A 36 17.38 7.30 -14.22
C THR A 36 18.24 7.61 -13.01
N LEU A 37 19.30 6.83 -12.80
CA LEU A 37 20.23 6.97 -11.69
C LEU A 37 21.52 7.61 -12.19
N ASN A 38 21.86 8.78 -11.66
CA ASN A 38 23.02 9.55 -12.12
C ASN A 38 24.21 9.36 -11.16
N TYR A 39 25.29 8.78 -11.68
CA TYR A 39 26.54 8.52 -10.98
C TYR A 39 27.64 9.48 -11.43
N GLU A 40 28.51 9.85 -10.50
CA GLU A 40 29.70 10.67 -10.75
C GLU A 40 30.87 10.17 -9.89
N ASN A 41 32.00 9.85 -10.53
CA ASN A 41 33.24 9.51 -9.84
C ASN A 41 34.04 10.78 -9.54
N LYS A 42 34.09 11.18 -8.26
CA LYS A 42 34.92 12.30 -7.79
C LYS A 42 36.29 11.88 -7.23
N GLU A 43 36.59 10.58 -7.23
CA GLU A 43 37.87 10.04 -6.76
C GLU A 43 38.92 10.11 -7.87
N ASP A 44 40.19 9.97 -7.48
CA ASP A 44 41.35 9.93 -8.37
C ASP A 44 41.62 8.54 -8.96
N LYS A 45 40.75 7.56 -8.64
CA LYS A 45 40.85 6.15 -9.05
C LYS A 45 39.56 5.69 -9.73
N PRO A 46 39.65 4.70 -10.65
CA PRO A 46 38.46 4.07 -11.21
C PRO A 46 37.66 3.38 -10.11
N LEU A 47 36.33 3.49 -10.18
CA LEU A 47 35.44 2.93 -9.17
C LEU A 47 34.48 1.87 -9.73
N GLU A 48 34.10 0.94 -8.86
CA GLU A 48 32.94 0.07 -9.01
C GLU A 48 31.89 0.51 -8.01
N ALA A 49 30.74 0.99 -8.46
CA ALA A 49 29.62 1.35 -7.58
C ALA A 49 28.60 0.22 -7.56
N VAL A 50 28.31 -0.31 -6.37
CA VAL A 50 27.28 -1.34 -6.16
C VAL A 50 26.10 -0.73 -5.40
N PHE A 51 24.91 -0.79 -5.97
CA PHE A 51 23.67 -0.31 -5.37
C PHE A 51 22.66 -1.45 -5.26
N VAL A 52 22.25 -1.76 -4.03
CA VAL A 52 21.26 -2.78 -3.74
C VAL A 52 19.98 -2.09 -3.28
N PHE A 53 18.87 -2.27 -3.99
CA PHE A 53 17.65 -1.51 -3.74
C PHE A 53 16.40 -2.39 -3.87
N PRO A 54 15.29 -2.00 -3.21
CA PRO A 54 14.06 -2.76 -3.28
C PRO A 54 13.28 -2.45 -4.57
N MET A 55 12.49 -3.42 -5.02
CA MET A 55 11.50 -3.25 -6.10
C MET A 55 10.24 -4.05 -5.77
N PRO A 56 9.07 -3.75 -6.36
CA PRO A 56 7.91 -4.63 -6.22
C PRO A 56 8.24 -6.04 -6.72
N GLY A 57 8.00 -7.07 -5.91
CA GLY A 57 8.43 -8.45 -6.22
C GLY A 57 7.79 -9.05 -7.49
N ASP A 58 6.63 -8.53 -7.89
CA ASP A 58 5.88 -8.88 -9.09
C ASP A 58 6.23 -8.01 -10.31
N ALA A 59 7.04 -6.95 -10.15
CA ALA A 59 7.44 -6.08 -11.26
C ALA A 59 8.19 -6.85 -12.36
N ALA A 60 7.88 -6.52 -13.62
CA ALA A 60 8.58 -7.03 -14.79
C ALA A 60 9.67 -6.01 -15.21
N VAL A 61 10.88 -6.17 -14.68
CA VAL A 61 12.03 -5.36 -15.11
C VAL A 61 12.41 -5.73 -16.54
N CYS A 62 12.33 -4.77 -17.46
CA CYS A 62 12.28 -5.04 -18.89
C CYS A 62 13.25 -4.20 -19.76
N HIS A 63 13.94 -3.22 -19.17
CA HIS A 63 14.99 -2.48 -19.86
C HIS A 63 16.08 -2.04 -18.89
N PHE A 64 17.32 -2.11 -19.33
CA PHE A 64 18.48 -1.60 -18.62
C PHE A 64 19.49 -1.04 -19.63
N SER A 65 19.95 0.19 -19.43
CA SER A 65 20.97 0.80 -20.29
C SER A 65 21.81 1.81 -19.53
N ALA A 66 23.06 1.95 -19.94
CA ALA A 66 23.97 2.96 -19.41
C ALA A 66 24.30 3.99 -20.49
N THR A 67 24.31 5.26 -20.11
CA THR A 67 24.77 6.37 -20.94
C THR A 67 26.04 6.94 -20.34
N ILE A 68 27.10 6.97 -21.14
CA ILE A 68 28.42 7.50 -20.76
C ILE A 68 28.81 8.53 -21.83
N GLY A 69 28.98 9.79 -21.44
CA GLY A 69 29.17 10.89 -22.39
C GLY A 69 28.00 10.97 -23.38
N GLN A 70 28.28 10.68 -24.67
CA GLN A 70 27.27 10.63 -25.74
C GLN A 70 26.87 9.20 -26.15
N THR A 71 27.51 8.18 -25.57
CA THR A 71 27.32 6.79 -25.97
C THR A 71 26.28 6.14 -25.07
N GLN A 72 25.22 5.60 -25.66
CA GLN A 72 24.24 4.77 -24.97
C GLN A 72 24.53 3.29 -25.24
N ILE A 73 24.60 2.50 -24.18
CA ILE A 73 24.85 1.06 -24.20
C ILE A 73 23.61 0.37 -23.63
N VAL A 74 22.86 -0.32 -24.48
CA VAL A 74 21.70 -1.11 -24.06
C VAL A 74 22.16 -2.48 -23.61
N ALA A 75 21.72 -2.91 -22.44
CA ALA A 75 22.10 -4.20 -21.89
C ALA A 75 21.32 -5.36 -22.53
N GLU A 76 21.98 -6.50 -22.62
CA GLU A 76 21.38 -7.75 -23.07
C GLU A 76 20.98 -8.59 -21.86
N VAL A 77 19.83 -9.27 -21.93
CA VAL A 77 19.46 -10.28 -20.94
C VAL A 77 20.19 -11.58 -21.29
N LYS A 78 20.92 -12.13 -20.32
CA LYS A 78 21.64 -13.42 -20.45
C LYS A 78 21.37 -14.30 -19.24
N GLU A 79 21.72 -15.58 -19.36
CA GLU A 79 21.78 -16.47 -18.20
C GLU A 79 22.67 -15.84 -17.12
N LYS A 80 22.18 -15.77 -15.88
CA LYS A 80 22.78 -15.01 -14.79
C LYS A 80 24.27 -15.31 -14.59
N GLN A 81 24.65 -16.58 -14.61
CA GLN A 81 26.05 -16.98 -14.45
C GLN A 81 26.94 -16.46 -15.59
N LYS A 82 26.48 -16.51 -16.84
CA LYS A 82 27.22 -15.99 -17.99
C LYS A 82 27.34 -14.47 -17.96
N ALA A 83 26.29 -13.79 -17.49
CA ALA A 83 26.31 -12.34 -17.32
C ALA A 83 27.34 -11.91 -16.26
N ARG A 84 27.44 -12.65 -15.15
CA ARG A 84 28.46 -12.44 -14.11
C ARG A 84 29.88 -12.67 -14.65
N GLU A 85 30.09 -13.78 -15.35
CA GLU A 85 31.38 -14.08 -15.99
C GLU A 85 31.78 -12.99 -16.99
N GLU A 86 30.86 -12.54 -17.85
CA GLU A 86 31.12 -11.46 -18.81
C GLU A 86 31.40 -10.10 -18.13
N TYR A 87 30.76 -9.84 -16.99
CA TYR A 87 31.04 -8.66 -16.17
C TYR A 87 32.46 -8.71 -15.58
N ASP A 88 32.82 -9.82 -14.93
CA ASP A 88 34.13 -9.99 -14.30
C ASP A 88 35.28 -9.96 -15.32
N ASP A 89 35.09 -10.58 -16.49
CA ASP A 89 36.02 -10.55 -17.61
C ASP A 89 36.22 -9.13 -18.14
N ALA A 90 35.13 -8.36 -18.26
CA ALA A 90 35.18 -6.97 -18.69
C ALA A 90 35.94 -6.09 -17.69
N LEU A 91 35.65 -6.22 -16.38
CA LEU A 91 36.38 -5.48 -15.34
C LEU A 91 37.87 -5.84 -15.31
N SER A 92 38.19 -7.13 -15.41
CA SER A 92 39.57 -7.63 -15.46
C SER A 92 40.34 -7.13 -16.69
N SER A 93 39.62 -6.85 -17.77
CA SER A 93 40.16 -6.28 -19.01
C SER A 93 40.21 -4.74 -19.02
N GLY A 94 39.86 -4.09 -17.91
CA GLY A 94 39.81 -2.63 -17.79
C GLY A 94 38.70 -1.98 -18.61
N GLN A 95 37.62 -2.71 -18.92
CA GLN A 95 36.45 -2.20 -19.62
C GLN A 95 35.37 -1.73 -18.63
N GLN A 96 34.55 -0.78 -19.07
CA GLN A 96 33.31 -0.43 -18.37
C GLN A 96 32.27 -1.50 -18.61
N ALA A 97 31.65 -1.96 -17.53
CA ALA A 97 30.57 -2.94 -17.57
C ALA A 97 29.48 -2.58 -16.56
N PHE A 98 28.26 -2.98 -16.87
CA PHE A 98 27.08 -2.71 -16.06
C PHE A 98 26.27 -3.99 -15.91
N LEU A 99 25.99 -4.37 -14.66
CA LEU A 99 25.25 -5.58 -14.34
C LEU A 99 24.03 -5.22 -13.50
N LEU A 100 22.87 -5.75 -13.86
CA LEU A 100 21.66 -5.68 -13.05
C LEU A 100 21.07 -7.08 -12.87
N GLU A 101 20.86 -7.48 -11.62
CA GLU A 101 20.31 -8.79 -11.29
C GLU A 101 19.34 -8.76 -10.11
N GLU A 102 18.35 -9.65 -10.17
CA GLU A 102 17.45 -9.98 -9.07
C GLU A 102 18.21 -10.85 -8.04
N SER A 103 18.00 -10.61 -6.74
CA SER A 103 18.59 -11.43 -5.67
C SER A 103 18.13 -12.88 -5.74
N ASP A 104 19.03 -13.82 -5.47
CA ASP A 104 18.71 -15.25 -5.41
C ASP A 104 17.75 -15.60 -4.24
N GLN A 105 17.73 -14.74 -3.21
CA GLN A 105 16.96 -14.94 -1.98
C GLN A 105 15.55 -14.38 -2.06
N SER A 106 15.37 -13.23 -2.72
CA SER A 106 14.09 -12.55 -2.76
C SER A 106 13.88 -11.80 -4.07
N PRO A 107 12.69 -11.93 -4.69
CA PRO A 107 12.38 -11.27 -5.96
C PRO A 107 12.14 -9.76 -5.85
N ASP A 108 12.05 -9.23 -4.64
CA ASP A 108 11.85 -7.80 -4.35
C ASP A 108 13.16 -7.04 -4.06
N ILE A 109 14.33 -7.65 -4.32
CA ILE A 109 15.66 -7.04 -4.11
C ILE A 109 16.47 -7.15 -5.41
N PHE A 110 17.02 -6.02 -5.85
CA PHE A 110 17.88 -5.94 -7.03
C PHE A 110 19.26 -5.40 -6.67
N SER A 111 20.29 -5.89 -7.37
CA SER A 111 21.66 -5.39 -7.28
C SER A 111 22.08 -4.82 -8.63
N LEU A 112 22.52 -3.57 -8.61
CA LEU A 112 23.10 -2.84 -9.74
C LEU A 112 24.58 -2.60 -9.50
N SER A 113 25.43 -3.08 -10.41
CA SER A 113 26.87 -2.81 -10.39
C SER A 113 27.25 -1.93 -11.59
N VAL A 114 27.82 -0.76 -11.30
CA VAL A 114 28.41 0.19 -12.27
C VAL A 114 29.92 0.02 -12.19
N GLY A 115 30.48 -0.74 -13.11
CA GLY A 115 31.87 -1.18 -13.08
C GLY A 115 32.82 -0.30 -13.87
N SER A 116 34.01 -0.09 -13.32
CA SER A 116 35.11 0.66 -13.93
C SER A 116 34.73 2.07 -14.38
N LEU A 117 34.07 2.88 -13.54
CA LEU A 117 33.83 4.30 -13.84
C LEU A 117 35.13 5.11 -13.64
N PRO A 118 35.73 5.72 -14.68
CA PRO A 118 36.97 6.51 -14.59
C PRO A 118 36.89 7.72 -13.66
N PRO A 119 38.04 8.21 -13.14
CA PRO A 119 38.12 9.47 -12.39
C PRO A 119 37.49 10.64 -13.14
N GLY A 120 36.61 11.39 -12.49
CA GLY A 120 35.93 12.58 -13.03
C GLY A 120 34.81 12.29 -14.04
N GLU A 121 34.56 11.03 -14.40
CA GLU A 121 33.50 10.66 -15.35
C GLU A 121 32.14 10.47 -14.65
N SER A 122 31.07 10.65 -15.41
CA SER A 122 29.69 10.41 -14.99
C SER A 122 29.01 9.36 -15.86
N ALA A 123 28.11 8.59 -15.25
CA ALA A 123 27.28 7.62 -15.94
C ALA A 123 25.82 7.81 -15.55
N SER A 124 24.92 7.74 -16.52
CA SER A 124 23.48 7.78 -16.30
C SER A 124 22.90 6.40 -16.59
N ILE A 125 22.31 5.76 -15.59
CA ILE A 125 21.79 4.41 -15.67
C ILE A 125 20.28 4.46 -15.76
N ARG A 126 19.71 4.00 -16.87
CA ARG A 126 18.27 3.94 -17.10
C ARG A 126 17.76 2.52 -16.87
N LEU A 127 16.79 2.39 -15.98
CA LEU A 127 16.04 1.18 -15.64
C LEU A 127 14.58 1.37 -16.02
N GLU A 128 13.93 0.35 -16.58
CA GLU A 128 12.48 0.34 -16.83
C GLU A 128 11.87 -0.93 -16.27
N TYR A 129 10.72 -0.79 -15.62
CA TYR A 129 9.89 -1.92 -15.23
C TYR A 129 8.41 -1.60 -15.37
N VAL A 130 7.61 -2.65 -15.50
CA VAL A 130 6.14 -2.56 -15.54
C VAL A 130 5.54 -3.35 -14.39
N THR A 131 4.48 -2.83 -13.79
CA THR A 131 3.80 -3.47 -12.64
C THR A 131 2.29 -3.25 -12.66
N GLU A 132 1.57 -4.17 -12.05
CA GLU A 132 0.13 -4.05 -11.81
C GLU A 132 -0.12 -3.15 -10.58
N LEU A 133 -1.19 -2.35 -10.63
CA LEU A 133 -1.62 -1.55 -9.48
C LEU A 133 -2.74 -2.27 -8.72
N ALA A 134 -2.56 -2.41 -7.40
CA ALA A 134 -3.53 -3.01 -6.52
C ALA A 134 -4.67 -2.04 -6.19
N VAL A 135 -5.90 -2.55 -6.18
CA VAL A 135 -7.09 -1.77 -5.83
C VAL A 135 -7.30 -1.80 -4.31
N GLN A 136 -7.35 -0.64 -3.68
CA GLN A 136 -7.59 -0.50 -2.25
C GLN A 136 -9.07 -0.62 -1.89
N ALA A 137 -9.37 -0.72 -0.59
CA ALA A 137 -10.74 -0.84 -0.06
C ALA A 137 -11.66 0.35 -0.43
N ASP A 138 -11.08 1.51 -0.68
CA ASP A 138 -11.74 2.75 -1.05
C ASP A 138 -11.65 3.05 -2.55
N GLU A 139 -11.40 2.02 -3.36
CA GLU A 139 -11.35 2.07 -4.83
C GLU A 139 -10.12 2.79 -5.42
N GLY A 140 -9.20 3.26 -4.57
CA GLY A 140 -7.93 3.86 -5.00
C GLY A 140 -6.98 2.83 -5.60
N LEU A 141 -6.34 3.16 -6.72
CA LEU A 141 -5.20 2.39 -7.24
C LEU A 141 -3.94 2.82 -6.54
N ARG A 142 -3.28 1.85 -5.88
CA ARG A 142 -2.07 2.11 -5.11
C ARG A 142 -0.83 1.80 -5.93
N PHE A 143 0.01 2.81 -6.09
CA PHE A 143 1.39 2.68 -6.57
C PHE A 143 2.35 2.95 -5.42
N VAL A 144 3.41 2.16 -5.32
CA VAL A 144 4.50 2.37 -4.34
C VAL A 144 5.83 2.29 -5.07
N LEU A 145 6.63 3.35 -4.97
CA LEU A 145 8.05 3.36 -5.31
C LEU A 145 8.85 3.11 -4.02
N PRO A 146 9.40 1.90 -3.82
CA PRO A 146 10.08 1.56 -2.58
C PRO A 146 11.47 2.21 -2.52
N ALA A 147 11.78 2.81 -1.37
CA ALA A 147 13.08 3.38 -1.02
C ALA A 147 13.73 2.61 0.14
N VAL A 148 12.92 2.09 1.06
CA VAL A 148 13.35 1.43 2.28
C VAL A 148 13.66 -0.04 1.99
N LEU A 149 14.92 -0.43 2.19
CA LEU A 149 15.33 -1.83 2.19
C LEU A 149 15.77 -2.23 3.59
N ASN A 150 14.88 -2.93 4.28
CA ASN A 150 15.21 -3.53 5.57
C ASN A 150 16.08 -4.78 5.34
N PRO A 151 17.11 -5.02 6.18
CA PRO A 151 17.87 -6.26 6.14
C PRO A 151 16.93 -7.47 6.20
N ARG A 152 17.14 -8.49 5.37
CA ARG A 152 16.39 -9.75 5.51
C ARG A 152 17.09 -10.59 6.58
N TYR A 153 16.36 -11.13 7.56
CA TYR A 153 16.94 -12.01 8.58
C TYR A 153 17.44 -13.30 7.96
N HIS A 154 18.69 -13.66 8.23
CA HIS A 154 19.28 -14.94 7.81
C HIS A 154 19.45 -15.85 9.03
N PRO A 155 18.87 -17.07 9.01
CA PRO A 155 19.20 -18.10 9.99
C PRO A 155 20.71 -18.35 10.04
N GLN A 156 21.24 -18.77 11.19
CA GLN A 156 22.69 -19.01 11.33
C GLN A 156 23.23 -19.99 10.27
N GLY A 157 24.13 -19.52 9.39
CA GLY A 157 24.85 -20.35 8.42
C GLY A 157 24.61 -20.04 6.94
N SER A 158 23.73 -19.10 6.56
CA SER A 158 23.54 -18.67 5.16
C SER A 158 24.22 -17.33 4.85
N GLU A 159 24.84 -17.20 3.68
CA GLU A 159 25.38 -15.92 3.19
C GLU A 159 24.24 -14.97 2.77
N GLY A 160 24.23 -13.75 3.30
CA GLY A 160 23.23 -12.71 3.00
C GLY A 160 23.74 -11.68 1.99
N VAL A 161 22.82 -10.96 1.35
CA VAL A 161 23.16 -9.81 0.51
C VAL A 161 23.77 -8.70 1.39
N GLN A 162 25.02 -8.30 1.12
CA GLN A 162 25.64 -7.18 1.83
C GLN A 162 25.04 -5.85 1.39
N VAL A 163 24.17 -5.28 2.23
CA VAL A 163 23.57 -3.96 2.04
C VAL A 163 24.28 -2.95 2.94
N THR A 164 24.76 -1.85 2.37
CA THR A 164 25.20 -0.69 3.16
C THR A 164 23.97 0.16 3.47
N SER A 165 23.42 0.05 4.68
CA SER A 165 22.22 0.78 5.07
C SER A 165 22.53 2.09 5.82
N VAL A 166 21.73 3.13 5.60
CA VAL A 166 21.77 4.40 6.34
C VAL A 166 20.38 4.87 6.77
N PRO A 167 20.27 5.64 7.88
CA PRO A 167 19.04 6.35 8.24
C PRO A 167 18.62 7.39 7.19
N ALA A 168 17.33 7.74 7.16
CA ALA A 168 16.74 8.73 6.25
C ALA A 168 17.52 10.05 6.18
N SER A 169 17.91 10.60 7.33
CA SER A 169 18.65 11.86 7.40
C SER A 169 20.01 11.83 6.69
N LEU A 170 20.59 10.63 6.54
CA LEU A 170 21.90 10.40 5.92
C LEU A 170 21.79 9.93 4.47
N VAL A 171 20.58 9.83 3.91
CA VAL A 171 20.41 9.57 2.47
C VAL A 171 21.08 10.70 1.68
N PRO A 172 22.09 10.38 0.86
CA PRO A 172 22.93 11.39 0.24
C PRO A 172 22.35 11.92 -1.09
N TYR A 173 21.54 11.15 -1.80
CA TYR A 173 21.05 11.50 -3.14
C TYR A 173 19.64 12.10 -3.13
N SER A 174 19.35 12.96 -4.12
CA SER A 174 18.05 13.58 -4.32
C SER A 174 17.10 12.69 -5.14
N LEU A 175 15.80 12.94 -4.99
CA LEU A 175 14.73 12.31 -5.77
C LEU A 175 13.97 13.36 -6.58
N PHE A 176 13.80 13.09 -7.87
CA PHE A 176 12.82 13.75 -8.71
C PHE A 176 11.79 12.73 -9.14
N PHE A 177 10.52 13.09 -9.07
CA PHE A 177 9.44 12.17 -9.41
C PHE A 177 8.32 12.90 -10.14
N SER A 178 7.90 12.33 -11.27
CA SER A 178 6.77 12.81 -12.07
C SER A 178 5.90 11.63 -12.45
N ALA A 179 4.58 11.76 -12.29
CA ALA A 179 3.61 10.77 -12.72
C ALA A 179 2.68 11.34 -13.79
N ARG A 180 2.51 10.60 -14.88
CA ARG A 180 1.50 10.81 -15.91
C ARG A 180 0.46 9.71 -15.79
N VAL A 181 -0.80 10.09 -15.61
CA VAL A 181 -1.92 9.16 -15.48
C VAL A 181 -2.79 9.29 -16.73
N SER A 182 -3.08 8.18 -17.38
CA SER A 182 -4.03 8.07 -18.48
C SER A 182 -5.03 6.97 -18.19
N SER A 183 -6.31 7.26 -18.38
CA SER A 183 -7.39 6.30 -18.15
C SER A 183 -8.52 6.53 -19.16
N PRO A 184 -9.25 5.50 -19.57
CA PRO A 184 -10.50 5.67 -20.32
C PRO A 184 -11.57 6.45 -19.53
N ARG A 185 -11.40 6.58 -18.21
CA ARG A 185 -12.32 7.25 -17.29
C ARG A 185 -11.65 8.50 -16.70
N PRO A 186 -12.43 9.54 -16.33
CA PRO A 186 -11.88 10.74 -15.72
C PRO A 186 -11.11 10.43 -14.42
N VAL A 187 -9.91 11.00 -14.29
CA VAL A 187 -9.13 11.01 -13.06
C VAL A 187 -9.79 11.95 -12.07
N SER A 188 -10.21 11.45 -10.90
CA SER A 188 -10.94 12.25 -9.91
C SER A 188 -10.02 12.93 -8.90
N LYS A 189 -9.01 12.21 -8.41
CA LYS A 189 -7.98 12.73 -7.49
C LYS A 189 -6.74 11.84 -7.52
N VAL A 190 -5.60 12.42 -7.16
CA VAL A 190 -4.36 11.71 -6.88
C VAL A 190 -3.84 12.19 -5.53
N GLU A 191 -3.61 11.26 -4.61
CA GLU A 191 -3.10 11.52 -3.27
C GLU A 191 -1.71 10.90 -3.12
N SER A 192 -0.90 11.44 -2.20
CA SER A 192 0.46 10.96 -1.93
C SER A 192 0.84 11.12 -0.47
N ASN A 193 1.73 10.26 0.00
CA ASN A 193 2.38 10.40 1.30
C ASN A 193 3.50 11.47 1.29
N CYS A 194 3.90 11.94 0.11
CA CYS A 194 4.87 13.00 -0.10
C CYS A 194 4.17 14.29 -0.57
N PRO A 195 4.64 15.47 -0.16
CA PRO A 195 4.21 16.74 -0.74
C PRO A 195 4.27 16.75 -2.27
N MET A 196 3.19 17.20 -2.91
CA MET A 196 3.07 17.26 -4.38
C MET A 196 2.72 18.66 -4.86
N ASP A 197 3.12 18.95 -6.08
CA ASP A 197 2.55 20.04 -6.87
C ASP A 197 1.06 19.73 -7.17
N PRO A 198 0.23 20.76 -7.45
CA PRO A 198 -1.16 20.55 -7.84
C PRO A 198 -1.32 19.62 -9.06
N LEU A 199 -2.38 18.81 -9.05
CA LEU A 199 -2.72 17.93 -10.17
C LEU A 199 -3.07 18.74 -11.43
N GLU A 200 -2.36 18.51 -12.53
CA GLU A 200 -2.56 19.19 -13.81
C GLU A 200 -3.28 18.27 -14.80
N TYR A 201 -4.48 18.64 -15.25
CA TYR A 201 -5.20 17.90 -16.30
C TYR A 201 -4.70 18.32 -17.69
N LEU A 202 -4.41 17.33 -18.54
CA LEU A 202 -3.88 17.56 -19.89
C LEU A 202 -4.96 17.67 -20.96
N ASN A 203 -6.20 17.31 -20.64
CA ASN A 203 -7.34 17.38 -21.55
C ASN A 203 -8.64 17.73 -20.82
N THR A 204 -9.65 18.11 -21.61
CA THR A 204 -10.96 18.54 -21.10
C THR A 204 -11.76 17.39 -20.51
N GLU A 205 -11.56 16.15 -20.96
CA GLU A 205 -12.24 14.96 -20.41
C GLU A 205 -11.64 14.51 -19.06
N GLN A 206 -10.54 15.12 -18.61
CA GLN A 206 -9.79 14.70 -17.41
C GLN A 206 -9.32 13.24 -17.47
N SER A 207 -9.22 12.66 -18.67
CA SER A 207 -8.72 11.29 -18.89
C SER A 207 -7.20 11.21 -18.89
N GLN A 208 -6.52 12.37 -18.90
CA GLN A 208 -5.08 12.48 -18.75
C GLN A 208 -4.72 13.54 -17.71
N ALA A 209 -3.81 13.20 -16.79
CA ALA A 209 -3.33 14.11 -15.76
C ALA A 209 -1.84 13.92 -15.48
N VAL A 210 -1.18 14.95 -14.95
CA VAL A 210 0.22 14.92 -14.51
C VAL A 210 0.30 15.46 -13.09
N VAL A 211 1.15 14.83 -12.28
CA VAL A 211 1.50 15.29 -10.93
C VAL A 211 2.99 15.10 -10.71
N LYS A 212 3.60 15.98 -9.91
CA LYS A 212 5.02 15.92 -9.55
C LYS A 212 5.15 16.03 -8.04
N LEU A 213 6.18 15.39 -7.49
CA LEU A 213 6.57 15.72 -6.12
C LEU A 213 7.15 17.13 -6.07
N ALA A 214 6.98 17.81 -4.93
CA ALA A 214 7.51 19.16 -4.74
C ALA A 214 9.05 19.18 -4.84
N ALA A 215 9.65 20.36 -5.06
CA ALA A 215 11.11 20.44 -5.18
C ALA A 215 11.83 20.08 -3.85
N GLY A 216 12.98 19.42 -3.95
CA GLY A 216 13.89 19.20 -2.81
C GLY A 216 13.73 17.88 -2.05
N HIS A 217 12.96 16.92 -2.58
CA HIS A 217 12.88 15.59 -1.96
C HIS A 217 14.19 14.82 -2.03
N LYS A 218 14.45 14.07 -0.97
CA LYS A 218 15.40 12.96 -0.94
C LYS A 218 14.65 11.66 -1.14
N PHE A 219 15.35 10.62 -1.55
CA PHE A 219 14.76 9.28 -1.62
C PHE A 219 14.85 8.60 -0.24
N ASP A 220 14.26 9.23 0.77
CA ASP A 220 14.43 8.95 2.19
C ASP A 220 13.18 8.33 2.87
N LYS A 221 12.22 7.93 2.04
CA LYS A 221 11.03 7.14 2.37
C LYS A 221 10.42 6.56 1.10
N ASP A 222 9.57 5.55 1.23
CA ASP A 222 8.77 5.03 0.13
C ASP A 222 7.85 6.14 -0.42
N VAL A 223 7.70 6.25 -1.74
CA VAL A 223 6.73 7.18 -2.35
C VAL A 223 5.47 6.40 -2.71
N GLU A 224 4.36 6.76 -2.09
CA GLU A 224 3.07 6.12 -2.31
C GLU A 224 2.12 7.08 -3.02
N LEU A 225 1.47 6.62 -4.10
CA LEU A 225 0.38 7.33 -4.77
C LEU A 225 -0.91 6.53 -4.71
N LEU A 226 -2.01 7.21 -4.39
CA LEU A 226 -3.37 6.69 -4.52
C LEU A 226 -4.08 7.43 -5.67
N ILE A 227 -4.40 6.71 -6.72
CA ILE A 227 -5.00 7.26 -7.95
C ILE A 227 -6.46 6.82 -8.02
N TYR A 228 -7.37 7.77 -8.15
CA TYR A 228 -8.80 7.51 -8.17
C TYR A 228 -9.38 7.88 -9.53
N TYR A 229 -10.24 7.00 -10.05
CA TYR A 229 -11.01 7.21 -11.27
C TYR A 229 -12.49 7.31 -10.93
N LYS A 230 -13.23 8.10 -11.71
CA LYS A 230 -14.70 7.99 -11.71
C LYS A 230 -15.11 6.63 -12.28
N ASP A 231 -16.13 6.01 -11.70
CA ASP A 231 -16.65 4.70 -12.11
C ASP A 231 -15.56 3.61 -12.18
N ALA A 232 -14.69 3.58 -11.17
CA ALA A 232 -13.78 2.46 -10.96
C ALA A 232 -14.58 1.13 -10.83
N HIS A 233 -13.94 -0.01 -11.07
CA HIS A 233 -14.54 -1.36 -10.95
C HIS A 233 -15.38 -1.92 -12.10
N GLN A 234 -15.26 -1.41 -13.33
CA GLN A 234 -15.80 -2.12 -14.48
C GLN A 234 -14.81 -3.17 -15.04
N PRO A 235 -15.28 -4.36 -15.45
CA PRO A 235 -14.44 -5.31 -16.17
C PRO A 235 -13.88 -4.72 -17.46
N THR A 236 -12.59 -4.93 -17.72
CA THR A 236 -11.90 -4.41 -18.90
C THR A 236 -11.07 -5.48 -19.59
N ALA A 237 -10.83 -5.31 -20.89
CA ALA A 237 -9.94 -6.14 -21.67
C ALA A 237 -9.03 -5.25 -22.52
N VAL A 238 -7.73 -5.47 -22.43
CA VAL A 238 -6.72 -4.78 -23.22
C VAL A 238 -6.02 -5.80 -24.10
N VAL A 239 -6.20 -5.68 -25.42
CA VAL A 239 -5.46 -6.49 -26.40
C VAL A 239 -4.27 -5.68 -26.87
N GLU A 240 -3.06 -6.24 -26.74
CA GLU A 240 -1.81 -5.64 -27.18
C GLU A 240 -1.26 -6.39 -28.39
N ALA A 241 -0.75 -5.67 -29.39
CA ALA A 241 -0.19 -6.27 -30.59
C ALA A 241 1.19 -6.87 -30.32
N GLY A 242 1.48 -8.00 -30.95
CA GLY A 242 2.82 -8.58 -30.95
C GLY A 242 3.84 -7.69 -31.66
N GLN A 243 5.11 -7.86 -31.33
CA GLN A 243 6.25 -7.20 -31.94
C GLN A 243 6.46 -7.71 -33.37
N THR A 244 6.48 -6.80 -34.35
CA THR A 244 6.60 -7.13 -35.78
C THR A 244 7.90 -7.84 -36.16
N SER A 245 8.98 -7.62 -35.41
CA SER A 245 10.27 -8.29 -35.61
C SER A 245 10.36 -9.67 -34.96
N ALA A 246 9.42 -10.03 -34.08
CA ALA A 246 9.39 -11.33 -33.42
C ALA A 246 8.77 -12.40 -34.32
N LYS A 247 9.13 -13.66 -34.09
CA LYS A 247 8.62 -14.80 -34.87
C LYS A 247 7.13 -15.03 -34.53
N PRO A 248 6.23 -15.16 -35.52
CA PRO A 248 4.85 -15.57 -35.27
C PRO A 248 4.77 -16.90 -34.53
N GLY A 249 3.75 -17.08 -33.69
CA GLY A 249 3.61 -18.27 -32.83
C GLY A 249 4.33 -18.18 -31.48
N THR A 250 5.12 -17.12 -31.27
CA THR A 250 5.83 -16.90 -29.99
C THR A 250 5.14 -15.83 -29.16
N LEU A 251 5.40 -15.80 -27.84
CA LEU A 251 4.77 -14.83 -26.93
C LEU A 251 4.92 -13.39 -27.44
N MET A 252 6.11 -13.01 -27.92
CA MET A 252 6.39 -11.66 -28.40
C MET A 252 5.91 -11.39 -29.82
N GLY A 253 5.57 -12.41 -30.61
CA GLY A 253 5.13 -12.26 -32.00
C GLY A 253 3.61 -12.21 -32.17
N ASP A 254 2.87 -12.81 -31.24
CA ASP A 254 1.42 -12.89 -31.30
C ASP A 254 0.75 -11.91 -30.33
N PRO A 255 -0.47 -11.43 -30.60
CA PRO A 255 -1.17 -10.56 -29.68
C PRO A 255 -1.43 -11.20 -28.30
N VAL A 256 -1.36 -10.39 -27.25
CA VAL A 256 -1.68 -10.80 -25.87
C VAL A 256 -2.84 -9.98 -25.35
N VAL A 257 -3.75 -10.62 -24.62
CA VAL A 257 -4.86 -9.96 -23.93
C VAL A 257 -4.66 -10.00 -22.42
N MET A 258 -4.87 -8.86 -21.77
CA MET A 258 -5.03 -8.72 -20.32
C MET A 258 -6.51 -8.49 -20.01
N LEU A 259 -7.11 -9.38 -19.23
CA LEU A 259 -8.48 -9.26 -18.75
C LEU A 259 -8.48 -8.84 -17.28
N SER A 260 -9.22 -7.77 -16.97
CA SER A 260 -9.53 -7.35 -15.60
C SER A 260 -10.98 -7.70 -15.30
N LEU A 261 -11.21 -8.55 -14.31
CA LEU A 261 -12.54 -9.01 -13.92
C LEU A 261 -12.82 -8.57 -12.49
N TYR A 262 -14.03 -8.07 -12.25
CA TYR A 262 -14.55 -7.73 -10.93
C TYR A 262 -15.72 -8.66 -10.64
N PRO A 263 -15.52 -9.77 -9.91
CA PRO A 263 -16.61 -10.66 -9.56
C PRO A 263 -17.59 -9.94 -8.63
N GLU A 264 -18.86 -9.94 -9.03
CA GLU A 264 -19.96 -9.50 -8.19
C GLU A 264 -20.74 -10.72 -7.70
N PHE A 265 -20.96 -10.77 -6.39
CA PHE A 265 -21.78 -11.80 -5.75
C PHE A 265 -23.12 -11.20 -5.33
N PRO A 266 -24.24 -11.94 -5.51
CA PRO A 266 -25.55 -11.47 -5.08
C PRO A 266 -25.58 -11.14 -3.58
N GLN A 267 -26.16 -10.00 -3.24
CA GLN A 267 -26.20 -9.51 -1.86
C GLN A 267 -26.88 -10.49 -0.88
N ALA A 268 -27.84 -11.28 -1.36
CA ALA A 268 -28.50 -12.33 -0.57
C ALA A 268 -27.56 -13.46 -0.13
N VAL A 269 -26.52 -13.77 -0.92
CA VAL A 269 -25.49 -14.75 -0.56
C VAL A 269 -24.48 -14.11 0.40
N MET A 270 -24.11 -12.86 0.14
CA MET A 270 -23.22 -12.07 0.99
C MET A 270 -23.85 -11.70 2.35
N SER A 271 -25.17 -11.71 2.50
CA SER A 271 -25.81 -11.50 3.81
C SER A 271 -25.78 -12.75 4.70
N SER A 272 -25.37 -13.90 4.16
CA SER A 272 -25.17 -15.15 4.89
C SER A 272 -23.70 -15.40 5.27
N LEU A 273 -22.91 -14.31 5.44
CA LEU A 273 -21.51 -14.38 5.86
C LEU A 273 -21.32 -15.43 6.95
N ALA A 274 -20.29 -16.26 6.79
CA ALA A 274 -20.10 -17.41 7.65
C ALA A 274 -20.03 -16.96 9.12
N SER A 275 -20.94 -17.49 9.94
CA SER A 275 -20.89 -17.37 11.40
C SER A 275 -19.91 -18.37 12.03
N CYS A 276 -19.06 -19.00 11.22
CA CYS A 276 -18.14 -20.05 11.59
C CYS A 276 -16.81 -19.89 10.85
N GLY A 277 -15.71 -20.18 11.55
CA GLY A 277 -14.33 -20.12 11.07
C GLY A 277 -13.36 -20.41 12.21
N GLU A 278 -12.19 -20.96 11.88
CA GLU A 278 -11.05 -21.08 12.81
C GLU A 278 -10.03 -19.98 12.48
N PHE A 279 -9.91 -18.95 13.32
CA PHE A 279 -9.03 -17.80 13.11
C PHE A 279 -7.70 -18.00 13.83
N VAL A 280 -6.64 -18.26 13.09
CA VAL A 280 -5.29 -18.42 13.62
C VAL A 280 -4.50 -17.16 13.30
N PHE A 281 -4.08 -16.42 14.32
CA PHE A 281 -3.24 -15.23 14.17
C PHE A 281 -1.79 -15.59 14.44
N LEU A 282 -0.86 -15.22 13.57
CA LEU A 282 0.57 -15.43 13.69
C LEU A 282 1.28 -14.07 13.67
N LEU A 283 1.68 -13.61 14.85
CA LEU A 283 2.27 -12.29 15.06
C LEU A 283 3.80 -12.37 15.17
N ASP A 284 4.50 -11.60 14.35
CA ASP A 284 5.93 -11.40 14.46
C ASP A 284 6.27 -10.56 15.69
N ARG A 285 7.19 -11.06 16.52
CA ARG A 285 7.75 -10.38 17.71
C ARG A 285 9.29 -10.37 17.64
N SER A 286 9.85 -10.43 16.44
CA SER A 286 11.28 -10.24 16.20
C SER A 286 11.72 -8.81 16.55
N GLY A 287 13.00 -8.62 16.79
CA GLY A 287 13.55 -7.31 17.19
C GLY A 287 13.36 -6.20 16.14
N SER A 288 13.15 -6.54 14.86
CA SER A 288 12.84 -5.55 13.82
C SER A 288 11.45 -4.92 14.00
N MET A 289 10.55 -5.59 14.71
CA MET A 289 9.23 -5.07 15.06
C MET A 289 9.28 -3.96 16.13
N GLY A 290 10.41 -3.78 16.83
CA GLY A 290 10.61 -2.69 17.79
C GLY A 290 10.79 -1.31 17.15
N VAL A 291 11.04 -1.26 15.83
CA VAL A 291 11.33 -0.04 15.07
C VAL A 291 10.04 0.77 14.80
N PRO A 292 10.09 2.11 14.71
CA PRO A 292 8.96 2.93 14.26
C PRO A 292 8.41 2.52 12.88
N LEU A 293 7.10 2.70 12.67
CA LEU A 293 6.42 2.41 11.40
C LEU A 293 6.98 3.22 10.21
N ASN A 294 7.38 4.45 10.48
CA ASN A 294 7.97 5.38 9.52
C ASN A 294 8.93 6.35 10.24
N ASN A 295 9.63 7.18 9.45
CA ASN A 295 10.64 8.12 9.95
C ASN A 295 10.07 9.40 10.59
N ASN A 296 8.76 9.49 10.86
CA ASN A 296 8.15 10.68 11.45
C ASN A 296 8.29 10.67 12.98
N GLU A 297 8.49 11.85 13.59
CA GLU A 297 8.57 11.97 15.05
C GLU A 297 7.27 11.52 15.74
N GLY A 298 7.38 10.71 16.79
CA GLY A 298 6.22 10.18 17.53
C GLY A 298 5.49 9.01 16.85
N SER A 299 6.03 8.48 15.75
CA SER A 299 5.48 7.30 15.07
C SER A 299 5.42 6.07 15.97
N GLN A 300 4.32 5.33 15.89
CA GLN A 300 4.11 4.09 16.63
C GLN A 300 5.08 3.00 16.14
N THR A 301 5.51 2.12 17.03
CA THR A 301 6.35 0.96 16.67
C THR A 301 5.58 -0.04 15.79
N ARG A 302 6.29 -0.83 14.98
CA ARG A 302 5.69 -1.90 14.17
C ARG A 302 4.95 -2.91 15.04
N ILE A 303 5.52 -3.32 16.16
CA ILE A 303 4.87 -4.23 17.12
C ILE A 303 3.60 -3.62 17.69
N GLY A 304 3.62 -2.32 18.02
CA GLY A 304 2.43 -1.59 18.47
C GLY A 304 1.32 -1.62 17.42
N SER A 305 1.66 -1.33 16.17
CA SER A 305 0.72 -1.33 15.04
C SER A 305 0.15 -2.73 14.77
N ALA A 306 1.01 -3.76 14.79
CA ALA A 306 0.61 -5.15 14.60
C ALA A 306 -0.32 -5.62 15.74
N ARG A 307 -0.04 -5.21 16.98
CA ARG A 307 -0.90 -5.46 18.15
C ARG A 307 -2.26 -4.80 17.98
N ASP A 308 -2.32 -3.52 17.60
CA ASP A 308 -3.59 -2.81 17.41
C ASP A 308 -4.42 -3.42 16.27
N THR A 309 -3.74 -3.87 15.20
CA THR A 309 -4.33 -4.62 14.08
C THR A 309 -4.95 -5.94 14.56
N LEU A 310 -4.20 -6.72 15.35
CA LEU A 310 -4.67 -7.96 15.94
C LEU A 310 -5.85 -7.73 16.89
N LEU A 311 -5.78 -6.71 17.75
CA LEU A 311 -6.85 -6.36 18.68
C LEU A 311 -8.14 -5.99 17.94
N LEU A 312 -8.05 -5.26 16.83
CA LEU A 312 -9.20 -4.92 16.00
C LEU A 312 -9.82 -6.17 15.38
N LEU A 313 -9.00 -7.10 14.88
CA LEU A 313 -9.48 -8.38 14.35
C LEU A 313 -10.18 -9.20 15.43
N LEU A 314 -9.53 -9.41 16.57
CA LEU A 314 -10.08 -10.21 17.68
C LEU A 314 -11.44 -9.67 18.15
N LYS A 315 -11.58 -8.35 18.30
CA LYS A 315 -12.84 -7.70 18.69
C LYS A 315 -13.95 -7.78 17.63
N SER A 316 -13.60 -8.16 16.40
CA SER A 316 -14.51 -8.20 15.26
C SER A 316 -14.87 -9.63 14.83
N ILE A 317 -14.34 -10.66 15.49
CA ILE A 317 -14.66 -12.07 15.19
C ILE A 317 -16.12 -12.36 15.57
N PRO A 318 -16.91 -13.03 14.71
CA PRO A 318 -18.26 -13.46 15.07
C PRO A 318 -18.30 -14.51 16.18
N MET A 319 -19.37 -14.49 16.99
CA MET A 319 -19.65 -15.55 17.95
C MET A 319 -19.82 -16.92 17.26
N GLY A 320 -19.34 -17.99 17.90
CA GLY A 320 -19.37 -19.36 17.35
C GLY A 320 -18.17 -19.73 16.47
N CYS A 321 -17.25 -18.79 16.26
CA CYS A 321 -15.95 -19.05 15.65
C CYS A 321 -14.95 -19.58 16.68
N TYR A 322 -13.86 -20.17 16.20
CA TYR A 322 -12.73 -20.59 17.02
C TYR A 322 -11.53 -19.70 16.73
N PHE A 323 -10.62 -19.54 17.68
CA PHE A 323 -9.41 -18.76 17.43
C PHE A 323 -8.21 -19.25 18.24
N ASN A 324 -7.02 -18.91 17.75
CA ASN A 324 -5.77 -19.03 18.48
C ASN A 324 -4.79 -17.94 18.04
N ILE A 325 -3.85 -17.61 18.90
CA ILE A 325 -2.84 -16.58 18.64
C ILE A 325 -1.48 -17.23 18.88
N TYR A 326 -0.67 -17.19 17.84
CA TYR A 326 0.72 -17.58 17.81
C TYR A 326 1.58 -16.32 17.72
N SER A 327 2.76 -16.42 18.29
CA SER A 327 3.82 -15.44 18.08
C SER A 327 5.10 -16.13 17.65
N PHE A 328 5.92 -15.46 16.85
CA PHE A 328 7.20 -16.01 16.43
C PHE A 328 8.32 -14.97 16.50
N GLY A 329 9.53 -15.48 16.72
CA GLY A 329 10.80 -14.78 16.61
C GLY A 329 11.90 -15.83 16.37
N SER A 330 12.93 -15.90 17.21
CA SER A 330 13.87 -17.05 17.25
C SER A 330 13.19 -18.36 17.68
N SER A 331 12.10 -18.26 18.42
CA SER A 331 11.23 -19.34 18.84
C SER A 331 9.78 -18.94 18.61
N TYR A 332 8.84 -19.88 18.75
CA TYR A 332 7.42 -19.57 18.66
C TYR A 332 6.69 -19.90 19.96
N GLU A 333 5.62 -19.15 20.21
CA GLU A 333 4.73 -19.31 21.35
C GLU A 333 3.27 -19.34 20.87
N HIS A 334 2.37 -19.84 21.69
CA HIS A 334 0.93 -19.77 21.44
C HIS A 334 0.16 -19.50 22.73
N ILE A 335 -0.95 -18.78 22.62
CA ILE A 335 -1.79 -18.42 23.76
C ILE A 335 -2.57 -19.63 24.28
N PHE A 336 -3.08 -20.48 23.37
CA PHE A 336 -3.84 -21.68 23.68
C PHE A 336 -3.20 -22.91 23.03
N PRO A 337 -3.16 -24.09 23.69
CA PRO A 337 -2.60 -25.31 23.10
C PRO A 337 -3.31 -25.76 21.81
N LYS A 338 -4.60 -25.45 21.69
CA LYS A 338 -5.44 -25.64 20.51
C LYS A 338 -6.39 -24.46 20.39
N SER A 339 -6.92 -24.24 19.19
CA SER A 339 -7.93 -23.20 18.96
C SER A 339 -9.14 -23.38 19.87
N VAL A 340 -9.57 -22.31 20.52
CA VAL A 340 -10.68 -22.28 21.49
C VAL A 340 -11.86 -21.55 20.90
N GLU A 341 -13.07 -21.88 21.35
CA GLU A 341 -14.29 -21.16 20.94
C GLU A 341 -14.23 -19.70 21.42
N TYR A 342 -14.64 -18.78 20.55
CA TYR A 342 -14.71 -17.37 20.85
C TYR A 342 -15.82 -17.08 21.87
N SER A 343 -15.38 -16.75 23.09
CA SER A 343 -16.21 -16.35 24.23
C SER A 343 -15.62 -15.14 24.94
N GLU A 344 -16.42 -14.46 25.77
CA GLU A 344 -15.96 -13.33 26.59
C GLU A 344 -14.74 -13.70 27.45
N LYS A 345 -14.78 -14.86 28.13
CA LYS A 345 -13.68 -15.34 28.97
C LYS A 345 -12.39 -15.58 28.19
N THR A 346 -12.48 -16.28 27.07
CA THR A 346 -11.29 -16.57 26.22
C THR A 346 -10.77 -15.30 25.57
N MET A 347 -11.65 -14.35 25.26
CA MET A 347 -11.29 -13.06 24.70
C MET A 347 -10.56 -12.20 25.73
N GLU A 348 -11.05 -12.12 26.96
CA GLU A 348 -10.37 -11.40 28.05
C GLU A 348 -8.97 -11.97 28.33
N GLU A 349 -8.83 -13.30 28.34
CA GLU A 349 -7.52 -13.96 28.47
C GLU A 349 -6.57 -13.59 27.32
N ALA A 350 -7.07 -13.63 26.08
CA ALA A 350 -6.29 -13.29 24.90
C ALA A 350 -5.89 -11.81 24.89
N LEU A 351 -6.82 -10.89 25.16
CA LEU A 351 -6.58 -9.45 25.24
C LEU A 351 -5.48 -9.12 26.24
N LYS A 352 -5.54 -9.70 27.45
CA LYS A 352 -4.54 -9.46 28.49
C LYS A 352 -3.13 -9.89 28.06
N LYS A 353 -3.01 -10.99 27.31
CA LYS A 353 -1.71 -11.45 26.78
C LYS A 353 -1.24 -10.58 25.62
N VAL A 354 -2.14 -10.24 24.69
CA VAL A 354 -1.82 -9.42 23.50
C VAL A 354 -1.39 -8.00 23.90
N GLU A 355 -2.04 -7.38 24.89
CA GLU A 355 -1.68 -6.05 25.39
C GLU A 355 -0.23 -5.98 25.89
N GLY A 356 0.30 -7.08 26.43
CA GLY A 356 1.68 -7.20 26.91
C GLY A 356 2.69 -7.74 25.91
N MET A 357 2.33 -7.94 24.63
CA MET A 357 3.28 -8.40 23.61
C MET A 357 4.26 -7.30 23.21
N GLU A 358 5.55 -7.62 23.25
CA GLU A 358 6.68 -6.78 22.83
C GLU A 358 7.56 -7.52 21.80
N ASP A 359 8.58 -6.86 21.25
CA ASP A 359 9.55 -7.36 20.25
C ASP A 359 10.70 -8.19 20.88
N ASP A 360 10.36 -9.08 21.81
CA ASP A 360 11.29 -9.78 22.70
C ASP A 360 11.60 -11.23 22.28
N LEU A 361 11.11 -11.70 21.12
CA LEU A 361 11.36 -13.08 20.66
C LEU A 361 12.63 -13.24 19.81
N GLY A 362 13.36 -12.16 19.51
CA GLY A 362 14.68 -12.24 18.86
C GLY A 362 14.64 -12.23 17.33
N GLY A 363 15.07 -13.32 16.69
CA GLY A 363 15.15 -13.48 15.23
C GLY A 363 13.79 -13.63 14.54
N THR A 364 13.75 -14.11 13.29
CA THR A 364 12.51 -14.11 12.47
C THR A 364 12.23 -15.50 11.85
N GLU A 365 12.20 -16.54 12.69
CA GLU A 365 12.04 -17.95 12.31
C GLU A 365 10.56 -18.36 12.16
N ILE A 366 9.90 -17.90 11.09
CA ILE A 366 8.46 -18.13 10.85
C ILE A 366 8.10 -19.60 10.52
N LEU A 367 9.04 -20.37 9.94
CA LEU A 367 8.77 -21.71 9.43
C LEU A 367 8.29 -22.68 10.50
N GLU A 368 8.95 -22.71 11.66
CA GLU A 368 8.62 -23.67 12.71
C GLU A 368 7.24 -23.40 13.31
N ALA A 369 6.87 -22.12 13.44
CA ALA A 369 5.51 -21.73 13.84
C ALA A 369 4.47 -22.22 12.83
N LEU A 370 4.71 -22.03 11.52
CA LEU A 370 3.81 -22.50 10.46
C LEU A 370 3.70 -24.03 10.41
N LYS A 371 4.82 -24.76 10.51
CA LYS A 371 4.83 -26.23 10.58
C LYS A 371 4.00 -26.71 11.76
N HIS A 372 4.14 -26.07 12.93
CA HIS A 372 3.32 -26.41 14.10
C HIS A 372 1.84 -26.12 13.85
N ILE A 373 1.48 -24.96 13.30
CA ILE A 373 0.08 -24.62 12.95
C ILE A 373 -0.53 -25.67 12.01
N TYR A 374 0.18 -26.06 10.96
CA TYR A 374 -0.30 -27.06 9.99
C TYR A 374 -0.34 -28.48 10.56
N SER A 375 0.44 -28.79 11.60
CA SER A 375 0.33 -30.06 12.32
C SER A 375 -0.95 -30.17 13.17
N GLN A 376 -1.59 -29.05 13.52
CA GLN A 376 -2.84 -29.06 14.29
C GLN A 376 -4.03 -29.45 13.41
N ALA A 377 -4.81 -30.42 13.88
CA ALA A 377 -6.03 -30.86 13.20
C ALA A 377 -7.02 -29.70 12.97
N CYS A 378 -7.54 -29.59 11.74
CA CYS A 378 -8.60 -28.63 11.43
C CYS A 378 -9.89 -28.99 12.17
N ILE A 379 -10.60 -27.97 12.65
CA ILE A 379 -11.89 -28.17 13.31
C ILE A 379 -12.96 -28.45 12.24
N PRO A 380 -13.75 -29.53 12.36
CA PRO A 380 -14.79 -29.86 11.37
C PRO A 380 -15.77 -28.71 11.16
N ASN A 381 -16.08 -28.41 9.88
CA ASN A 381 -16.97 -27.33 9.46
C ASN A 381 -16.55 -25.91 9.88
N GLN A 382 -15.30 -25.72 10.32
CA GLN A 382 -14.74 -24.43 10.72
C GLN A 382 -13.52 -24.13 9.83
N PRO A 383 -13.72 -23.46 8.67
CA PRO A 383 -12.64 -23.23 7.73
C PRO A 383 -11.54 -22.36 8.37
N ARG A 384 -10.29 -22.83 8.32
CA ARG A 384 -9.15 -22.13 8.92
C ARG A 384 -8.78 -20.88 8.14
N GLN A 385 -8.73 -19.74 8.82
CA GLN A 385 -8.25 -18.45 8.33
C GLN A 385 -6.95 -18.14 9.08
N LEU A 386 -5.82 -18.18 8.38
CA LEU A 386 -4.51 -17.82 8.91
C LEU A 386 -4.26 -16.34 8.65
N PHE A 387 -3.96 -15.57 9.70
CA PHE A 387 -3.60 -14.16 9.62
C PHE A 387 -2.14 -13.98 10.03
N VAL A 388 -1.27 -13.52 9.14
CA VAL A 388 0.17 -13.35 9.41
C VAL A 388 0.49 -11.86 9.48
N PHE A 389 1.19 -11.42 10.52
CA PHE A 389 1.63 -10.02 10.70
C PHE A 389 3.15 -10.00 10.82
N THR A 390 3.84 -9.35 9.90
CA THR A 390 5.31 -9.31 9.88
C THR A 390 5.79 -8.08 9.10
N ASP A 391 6.97 -7.57 9.42
CA ASP A 391 7.70 -6.60 8.60
C ASP A 391 8.52 -7.27 7.49
N GLY A 392 8.44 -8.60 7.35
CA GLY A 392 8.98 -9.35 6.23
C GLY A 392 10.50 -9.39 6.18
N GLU A 393 11.19 -9.18 7.29
CA GLU A 393 12.63 -9.46 7.40
C GLU A 393 12.89 -10.97 7.44
N VAL A 394 12.40 -11.76 6.47
CA VAL A 394 12.58 -13.22 6.40
C VAL A 394 13.52 -13.58 5.24
N GLY A 395 14.57 -14.37 5.49
CA GLY A 395 15.59 -14.73 4.50
C GLY A 395 15.26 -15.96 3.65
N ASN A 396 14.36 -16.83 4.12
CA ASN A 396 13.91 -18.06 3.45
C ASN A 396 12.49 -17.92 2.86
N THR A 397 12.20 -16.76 2.25
CA THR A 397 10.90 -16.40 1.67
C THR A 397 10.27 -17.50 0.81
N LYS A 398 11.06 -18.13 -0.06
CA LYS A 398 10.59 -19.19 -0.97
C LYS A 398 10.11 -20.44 -0.25
N GLU A 399 10.87 -20.92 0.74
CA GLU A 399 10.51 -22.10 1.54
C GLU A 399 9.22 -21.85 2.32
N VAL A 400 9.07 -20.65 2.88
CA VAL A 400 7.87 -20.23 3.60
C VAL A 400 6.64 -20.23 2.69
N ILE A 401 6.74 -19.61 1.51
CA ILE A 401 5.65 -19.58 0.53
C ILE A 401 5.28 -21.00 0.07
N ASN A 402 6.26 -21.85 -0.21
CA ASN A 402 6.02 -23.25 -0.59
C ASN A 402 5.30 -24.05 0.51
N LEU A 403 5.66 -23.83 1.78
CA LEU A 403 4.97 -24.48 2.91
C LEU A 403 3.50 -24.04 2.99
N VAL A 404 3.21 -22.75 2.80
CA VAL A 404 1.84 -22.23 2.75
C VAL A 404 1.07 -22.85 1.57
N LYS A 405 1.67 -22.86 0.38
CA LYS A 405 1.06 -23.43 -0.83
C LYS A 405 0.70 -24.91 -0.66
N LYS A 406 1.60 -25.72 -0.10
CA LYS A 406 1.37 -27.15 0.18
C LYS A 406 0.16 -27.40 1.10
N ASN A 407 -0.17 -26.43 1.95
CA ASN A 407 -1.29 -26.50 2.90
C ASN A 407 -2.50 -25.65 2.47
N SER A 408 -2.52 -25.09 1.26
CA SER A 408 -3.59 -24.21 0.76
C SER A 408 -4.97 -24.86 0.70
N GLY A 409 -5.05 -26.19 0.68
CA GLY A 409 -6.31 -26.94 0.77
C GLY A 409 -6.95 -26.95 2.17
N SER A 410 -6.20 -26.59 3.22
CA SER A 410 -6.66 -26.64 4.62
C SER A 410 -6.81 -25.28 5.29
N HIS A 411 -6.50 -24.17 4.61
CA HIS A 411 -6.63 -22.81 5.15
C HIS A 411 -6.74 -21.74 4.05
N ARG A 412 -7.10 -20.50 4.44
CA ARG A 412 -6.83 -19.29 3.66
C ARG A 412 -5.85 -18.38 4.40
N CYS A 413 -4.85 -17.82 3.71
CA CYS A 413 -3.82 -16.98 4.34
C CYS A 413 -4.01 -15.49 4.02
N PHE A 414 -4.20 -14.68 5.05
CA PHE A 414 -4.27 -13.21 4.99
C PHE A 414 -2.99 -12.65 5.61
N SER A 415 -2.23 -11.87 4.86
CA SER A 415 -0.93 -11.35 5.31
C SER A 415 -0.98 -9.83 5.47
N PHE A 416 -0.34 -9.34 6.53
CA PHE A 416 -0.20 -7.94 6.85
C PHE A 416 1.28 -7.58 6.89
N GLY A 417 1.74 -6.82 5.90
CA GLY A 417 3.06 -6.20 5.90
C GLY A 417 3.06 -4.96 6.80
N ILE A 418 3.84 -4.98 7.88
CA ILE A 418 3.85 -3.92 8.88
C ILE A 418 5.07 -3.01 8.70
N GLY A 419 4.82 -1.70 8.50
CA GLY A 419 5.86 -0.68 8.36
C GLY A 419 6.42 -0.52 6.94
N GLU A 420 7.17 0.57 6.74
CA GLU A 420 7.89 0.82 5.48
C GLU A 420 9.01 -0.22 5.26
N GLY A 421 9.22 -0.60 4.00
CA GLY A 421 10.19 -1.65 3.62
C GLY A 421 9.75 -3.09 3.88
N ALA A 422 8.49 -3.33 4.23
CA ALA A 422 7.97 -4.69 4.39
C ALA A 422 8.10 -5.50 3.09
N SER A 423 8.50 -6.78 3.18
CA SER A 423 8.74 -7.60 1.98
C SER A 423 7.48 -7.78 1.14
N SER A 424 7.43 -7.14 -0.03
CA SER A 424 6.34 -7.36 -0.98
C SER A 424 6.32 -8.80 -1.48
N ALA A 425 7.49 -9.41 -1.65
CA ALA A 425 7.63 -10.81 -2.07
C ALA A 425 6.97 -11.77 -1.08
N LEU A 426 7.33 -11.68 0.20
CA LEU A 426 6.79 -12.55 1.24
C LEU A 426 5.29 -12.30 1.46
N ILE A 427 4.91 -11.03 1.66
CA ILE A 427 3.54 -10.69 2.04
C ILE A 427 2.56 -11.05 0.91
N ASN A 428 2.85 -10.66 -0.33
CA ASN A 428 1.99 -11.03 -1.47
C ASN A 428 2.05 -12.53 -1.75
N GLY A 429 3.22 -13.16 -1.62
CA GLY A 429 3.39 -14.60 -1.82
C GLY A 429 2.57 -15.45 -0.86
N LEU A 430 2.61 -15.14 0.44
CA LEU A 430 1.81 -15.80 1.47
C LEU A 430 0.32 -15.74 1.17
N ALA A 431 -0.19 -14.55 0.83
CA ALA A 431 -1.60 -14.36 0.53
C ALA A 431 -2.01 -15.07 -0.76
N LYS A 432 -1.24 -14.93 -1.84
CA LYS A 432 -1.56 -15.49 -3.15
C LYS A 432 -1.56 -17.01 -3.12
N GLU A 433 -0.50 -17.63 -2.61
CA GLU A 433 -0.38 -19.10 -2.59
C GLU A 433 -1.23 -19.75 -1.49
N GLY A 434 -1.57 -18.99 -0.44
CA GLY A 434 -2.52 -19.39 0.59
C GLY A 434 -3.97 -19.05 0.28
N GLY A 435 -4.32 -18.54 -0.91
CA GLY A 435 -5.71 -18.25 -1.29
C GLY A 435 -6.42 -17.20 -0.44
N GLY A 436 -5.70 -16.20 0.08
CA GLY A 436 -6.26 -15.06 0.80
C GLY A 436 -5.85 -13.73 0.19
N TYR A 437 -5.60 -12.73 1.04
CA TYR A 437 -5.37 -11.35 0.61
C TYR A 437 -4.28 -10.66 1.43
N ALA A 438 -3.45 -9.88 0.75
CA ALA A 438 -2.36 -9.12 1.34
C ALA A 438 -2.79 -7.68 1.63
N GLN A 439 -2.42 -7.17 2.79
CA GLN A 439 -2.55 -5.77 3.17
C GLN A 439 -1.19 -5.26 3.64
N PHE A 440 -0.94 -3.97 3.48
CA PHE A 440 0.21 -3.30 4.07
C PHE A 440 -0.29 -2.19 4.97
N ILE A 441 0.32 -2.06 6.14
CA ILE A 441 0.03 -1.03 7.14
C ILE A 441 1.29 -0.18 7.27
N THR A 442 1.32 0.92 6.53
CA THR A 442 2.36 1.96 6.58
C THR A 442 1.87 3.15 7.41
N GLY A 443 2.76 4.02 7.88
CA GLY A 443 2.42 5.01 8.91
C GLY A 443 1.46 6.15 8.51
N ILE A 444 0.96 6.18 7.27
CA ILE A 444 -0.11 7.10 6.81
C ILE A 444 -1.46 6.38 6.56
N ASP A 445 -1.49 5.06 6.70
CA ASP A 445 -2.64 4.25 6.32
C ASP A 445 -3.80 4.36 7.31
N ARG A 446 -5.02 4.33 6.76
CA ARG A 446 -6.21 4.00 7.55
C ARG A 446 -6.23 2.49 7.81
N MET A 447 -5.57 2.06 8.89
CA MET A 447 -5.50 0.66 9.34
C MET A 447 -6.88 -0.01 9.38
N GLN A 448 -7.89 0.67 9.93
CA GLN A 448 -9.22 0.10 10.15
C GLN A 448 -9.89 -0.41 8.86
N PRO A 449 -10.05 0.37 7.77
CA PRO A 449 -10.54 -0.13 6.48
C PRO A 449 -9.83 -1.39 5.97
N LYS A 450 -8.49 -1.42 6.01
CA LYS A 450 -7.68 -2.54 5.51
C LYS A 450 -7.95 -3.82 6.32
N VAL A 451 -7.97 -3.68 7.65
CA VAL A 451 -8.27 -4.79 8.57
C VAL A 451 -9.68 -5.34 8.34
N MET A 452 -10.66 -4.44 8.26
CA MET A 452 -12.05 -4.84 8.05
C MET A 452 -12.26 -5.48 6.68
N GLN A 453 -11.52 -5.06 5.65
CA GLN A 453 -11.56 -5.70 4.33
C GLN A 453 -11.03 -7.14 4.39
N SER A 454 -9.86 -7.37 4.99
CA SER A 454 -9.32 -8.74 5.15
C SER A 454 -10.25 -9.63 5.97
N LEU A 455 -10.87 -9.09 7.03
CA LEU A 455 -11.86 -9.83 7.82
C LEU A 455 -13.09 -10.19 6.98
N ARG A 456 -13.64 -9.26 6.19
CA ARG A 456 -14.77 -9.52 5.28
C ARG A 456 -14.43 -10.63 4.29
N PHE A 457 -13.23 -10.61 3.70
CA PHE A 457 -12.76 -11.66 2.80
C PHE A 457 -12.63 -13.01 3.51
N SER A 458 -12.13 -13.03 4.75
CA SER A 458 -12.01 -14.24 5.56
C SER A 458 -13.35 -14.82 6.04
N LEU A 459 -14.41 -14.00 6.10
CA LEU A 459 -15.77 -14.43 6.44
C LEU A 459 -16.60 -14.78 5.19
N GLN A 460 -16.15 -14.36 4.01
CA GLN A 460 -16.77 -14.74 2.75
C GLN A 460 -16.61 -16.26 2.56
N PRO A 461 -17.68 -16.98 2.20
CA PRO A 461 -17.57 -18.38 1.79
C PRO A 461 -16.57 -18.55 0.65
N ALA A 462 -15.87 -19.69 0.63
CA ALA A 462 -14.95 -19.99 -0.46
C ALA A 462 -15.72 -20.13 -1.78
N VAL A 463 -15.19 -19.49 -2.82
CA VAL A 463 -15.69 -19.66 -4.18
C VAL A 463 -15.07 -20.92 -4.76
N VAL A 464 -15.90 -21.82 -5.27
CA VAL A 464 -15.50 -23.12 -5.82
C VAL A 464 -15.91 -23.26 -7.28
N ASP A 465 -15.45 -24.32 -7.94
CA ASP A 465 -15.77 -24.65 -9.34
C ASP A 465 -15.50 -23.51 -10.34
N ILE A 466 -14.41 -22.77 -10.11
CA ILE A 466 -14.00 -21.66 -10.96
C ILE A 466 -13.55 -22.21 -12.32
N SER A 467 -14.17 -21.74 -13.39
CA SER A 467 -13.80 -22.10 -14.76
C SER A 467 -13.88 -20.91 -15.69
N VAL A 468 -12.91 -20.79 -16.60
CA VAL A 468 -12.83 -19.73 -17.60
C VAL A 468 -13.10 -20.33 -18.96
N LYS A 469 -14.13 -19.84 -19.65
CA LYS A 469 -14.50 -20.25 -21.01
C LYS A 469 -14.31 -19.10 -21.98
N TRP A 470 -13.69 -19.39 -23.11
CA TRP A 470 -13.44 -18.44 -24.18
C TRP A 470 -14.35 -18.77 -25.36
N ASP A 471 -15.05 -17.74 -25.85
CA ASP A 471 -15.87 -17.80 -27.06
C ASP A 471 -15.25 -16.84 -28.07
N LEU A 472 -14.51 -17.40 -29.02
CA LEU A 472 -13.69 -16.67 -29.98
C LEU A 472 -14.13 -16.98 -31.42
N PRO A 473 -13.92 -16.04 -32.36
CA PRO A 473 -14.19 -16.26 -33.78
C PRO A 473 -13.44 -17.48 -34.34
N LYS A 474 -14.05 -18.12 -35.35
CA LYS A 474 -13.43 -19.26 -36.06
C LYS A 474 -12.06 -18.84 -36.62
N GLY A 475 -11.02 -19.63 -36.32
CA GLY A 475 -9.65 -19.39 -36.78
C GLY A 475 -8.75 -18.67 -35.76
N VAL A 476 -9.30 -18.26 -34.61
CA VAL A 476 -8.55 -17.73 -33.47
C VAL A 476 -8.52 -18.78 -32.36
N SER A 477 -7.37 -18.98 -31.75
CA SER A 477 -7.22 -19.81 -30.55
C SER A 477 -6.54 -19.03 -29.43
N VAL A 478 -6.69 -19.52 -28.20
CA VAL A 478 -6.20 -18.85 -26.99
C VAL A 478 -5.38 -19.80 -26.14
N THR A 479 -4.25 -19.30 -25.69
CA THR A 479 -3.39 -19.97 -24.70
C THR A 479 -3.35 -19.10 -23.46
N VAL A 480 -3.90 -19.57 -22.35
CA VAL A 480 -3.85 -18.84 -21.08
C VAL A 480 -2.42 -18.92 -20.52
N LEU A 481 -1.83 -17.77 -20.21
CA LEU A 481 -0.45 -17.62 -19.74
C LEU A 481 -0.38 -17.51 -18.22
N SER A 482 -1.44 -16.97 -17.61
CA SER A 482 -1.58 -16.85 -16.15
C SER A 482 -1.98 -18.19 -15.50
N PRO A 483 -1.58 -18.43 -14.23
CA PRO A 483 -2.10 -19.56 -13.45
C PRO A 483 -3.64 -19.54 -13.35
N PRO A 484 -4.28 -20.71 -13.16
CA PRO A 484 -5.73 -20.77 -12.93
C PRO A 484 -6.13 -19.91 -11.71
N ILE A 485 -7.24 -19.19 -11.83
CA ILE A 485 -7.81 -18.46 -10.70
C ILE A 485 -8.33 -19.49 -9.69
N THR A 486 -7.76 -19.49 -8.48
CA THR A 486 -8.14 -20.38 -7.38
C THR A 486 -9.06 -19.70 -6.36
N THR A 487 -9.05 -18.37 -6.30
CA THR A 487 -9.80 -17.59 -5.30
C THR A 487 -10.38 -16.31 -5.89
N LEU A 488 -11.58 -15.94 -5.42
CA LEU A 488 -12.28 -14.72 -5.82
C LEU A 488 -12.90 -14.05 -4.59
N PHE A 489 -12.66 -12.76 -4.40
CA PHE A 489 -13.28 -11.95 -3.35
C PHE A 489 -14.18 -10.85 -3.93
N GLN A 490 -15.23 -10.49 -3.20
CA GLN A 490 -16.18 -9.45 -3.62
C GLN A 490 -15.43 -8.13 -3.86
N GLY A 491 -15.61 -7.56 -5.06
CA GLY A 491 -15.00 -6.26 -5.41
C GLY A 491 -13.49 -6.29 -5.62
N GLN A 492 -12.83 -7.46 -5.45
CA GLN A 492 -11.41 -7.61 -5.76
C GLN A 492 -11.21 -7.84 -7.25
N ARG A 493 -10.27 -7.08 -7.85
CA ARG A 493 -9.86 -7.29 -9.23
C ARG A 493 -9.16 -8.65 -9.39
N SER A 494 -9.57 -9.41 -10.39
CA SER A 494 -8.91 -10.65 -10.84
C SER A 494 -8.35 -10.47 -12.24
N LEU A 495 -7.17 -11.02 -12.49
CA LEU A 495 -6.43 -10.82 -13.74
C LEU A 495 -6.18 -12.12 -14.49
N ILE A 496 -6.29 -12.06 -15.82
CA ILE A 496 -5.95 -13.16 -16.71
C ILE A 496 -5.12 -12.61 -17.88
N TYR A 497 -3.96 -13.21 -18.09
CA TYR A 497 -3.15 -13.03 -19.29
C TYR A 497 -3.34 -14.20 -20.24
N ALA A 498 -3.56 -13.93 -21.53
CA ALA A 498 -3.66 -14.95 -22.55
C ALA A 498 -3.08 -14.51 -23.90
N GLN A 499 -2.42 -15.43 -24.59
CA GLN A 499 -1.93 -15.25 -25.95
C GLN A 499 -3.02 -15.64 -26.95
N LEU A 500 -3.25 -14.79 -27.95
CA LEU A 500 -4.18 -15.02 -29.05
C LEU A 500 -3.40 -15.42 -30.30
N THR A 501 -3.72 -16.56 -30.89
CA THR A 501 -3.06 -17.05 -32.11
C THR A 501 -4.06 -17.29 -33.23
N GLY A 502 -3.59 -17.23 -34.48
CA GLY A 502 -4.43 -17.39 -35.67
C GLY A 502 -4.79 -16.07 -36.34
N GLN A 503 -5.71 -16.11 -37.30
CA GLN A 503 -6.11 -14.93 -38.08
C GLN A 503 -7.56 -14.56 -37.76
N SER A 504 -7.80 -13.29 -37.43
CA SER A 504 -9.15 -12.74 -37.27
C SER A 504 -9.41 -11.61 -38.27
N PRO A 505 -10.68 -11.37 -38.64
CA PRO A 505 -11.09 -10.09 -39.22
C PRO A 505 -10.68 -8.91 -38.32
N LYS A 506 -10.36 -7.75 -38.91
CA LYS A 506 -9.89 -6.54 -38.20
C LYS A 506 -10.86 -5.96 -37.16
N ALA A 507 -12.12 -6.38 -37.17
CA ALA A 507 -13.19 -5.93 -36.26
C ALA A 507 -13.87 -7.11 -35.55
N ALA A 508 -13.15 -8.21 -35.34
CA ALA A 508 -13.72 -9.36 -34.67
C ALA A 508 -13.85 -9.11 -33.16
N GLU A 509 -14.95 -9.56 -32.58
CA GLU A 509 -15.19 -9.54 -31.14
C GLU A 509 -15.05 -10.94 -30.56
N GLY A 510 -14.63 -11.01 -29.30
CA GLY A 510 -14.52 -12.22 -28.51
C GLY A 510 -15.22 -12.02 -27.18
N SER A 511 -15.47 -13.11 -26.48
CA SER A 511 -15.94 -13.02 -25.11
C SER A 511 -15.31 -14.07 -24.21
N VAL A 512 -15.16 -13.68 -22.95
CA VAL A 512 -14.70 -14.56 -21.88
C VAL A 512 -15.82 -14.68 -20.86
N THR A 513 -16.10 -15.90 -20.42
CA THR A 513 -17.08 -16.19 -19.39
C THR A 513 -16.39 -16.88 -18.23
N VAL A 514 -16.39 -16.27 -17.06
CA VAL A 514 -15.94 -16.92 -15.82
C VAL A 514 -17.16 -17.45 -15.09
N LYS A 515 -17.18 -18.75 -14.83
CA LYS A 515 -18.22 -19.44 -14.06
C LYS A 515 -17.64 -19.87 -12.72
N TYR A 516 -18.44 -19.79 -11.67
CA TYR A 516 -18.04 -20.16 -10.32
C TYR A 516 -19.27 -20.46 -9.47
N SER A 517 -19.08 -21.08 -8.30
CA SER A 517 -20.14 -21.31 -7.32
C SER A 517 -19.76 -20.72 -5.97
N LEU A 518 -20.67 -19.98 -5.34
CA LEU A 518 -20.51 -19.42 -3.99
C LEU A 518 -21.64 -19.95 -3.12
N ALA A 519 -21.29 -20.63 -2.01
CA ALA A 519 -22.27 -21.23 -1.10
C ALA A 519 -23.32 -22.11 -1.83
N GLY A 520 -22.92 -22.83 -2.87
CA GLY A 520 -23.80 -23.66 -3.69
C GLY A 520 -24.61 -22.92 -4.77
N HIS A 521 -24.49 -21.59 -4.86
CA HIS A 521 -25.13 -20.79 -5.89
C HIS A 521 -24.21 -20.60 -7.11
N PRO A 522 -24.52 -21.21 -8.26
CA PRO A 522 -23.76 -20.99 -9.48
C PRO A 522 -23.96 -19.57 -10.01
N SER A 523 -22.86 -18.94 -10.42
CA SER A 523 -22.80 -17.57 -10.94
C SER A 523 -21.87 -17.52 -12.15
N GLN A 524 -22.06 -16.51 -13.01
CA GLN A 524 -21.18 -16.30 -14.16
C GLN A 524 -21.06 -14.81 -14.51
N ASN A 525 -19.85 -14.41 -14.91
CA ASN A 525 -19.59 -13.07 -15.46
C ASN A 525 -19.07 -13.22 -16.88
N LYS A 526 -19.70 -12.48 -17.81
CA LYS A 526 -19.32 -12.48 -19.22
C LYS A 526 -18.79 -11.10 -19.61
N LEU A 527 -17.58 -11.07 -20.15
CA LEU A 527 -16.95 -9.86 -20.69
C LEU A 527 -16.80 -10.02 -22.19
N HIS A 528 -17.33 -9.07 -22.96
CA HIS A 528 -17.10 -8.95 -24.40
C HIS A 528 -15.94 -7.98 -24.64
N PHE A 529 -15.11 -8.27 -25.62
CA PHE A 529 -13.97 -7.44 -25.96
C PHE A 529 -13.64 -7.48 -27.45
N SER A 530 -13.04 -6.40 -27.93
CA SER A 530 -12.52 -6.31 -29.30
C SER A 530 -11.19 -7.04 -29.40
N LEU A 531 -11.01 -7.85 -30.46
CA LEU A 531 -9.70 -8.44 -30.79
C LEU A 531 -8.77 -7.44 -31.48
N LYS A 532 -9.23 -6.22 -31.81
CA LYS A 532 -8.37 -5.18 -32.37
C LYS A 532 -7.36 -4.78 -31.29
N PRO A 533 -6.04 -4.92 -31.55
CA PRO A 533 -5.04 -4.46 -30.61
C PRO A 533 -5.13 -2.94 -30.38
N ALA A 534 -4.84 -2.53 -29.15
CA ALA A 534 -4.58 -1.15 -28.80
C ALA A 534 -3.35 -0.63 -29.55
N GLU A 535 -3.40 0.64 -29.95
CA GLU A 535 -2.27 1.29 -30.60
C GLU A 535 -1.25 1.72 -29.52
N ASP A 536 0.04 1.44 -29.78
CA ASP A 536 1.19 1.97 -29.03
C ASP A 536 1.23 1.69 -27.50
N SER A 537 1.09 0.43 -27.10
CA SER A 537 1.09 0.03 -25.68
C SER A 537 2.47 -0.36 -25.10
N GLY A 538 3.54 -0.24 -25.88
CA GLY A 538 4.92 -0.40 -25.39
C GLY A 538 5.31 -1.82 -24.96
N LEU A 539 4.58 -2.85 -25.41
CA LEU A 539 4.75 -4.26 -25.01
C LEU A 539 4.56 -4.50 -23.50
N THR A 540 3.80 -3.61 -22.85
CA THR A 540 3.58 -3.61 -21.40
C THR A 540 2.83 -4.87 -20.96
N VAL A 541 1.76 -5.23 -21.67
CA VAL A 541 0.94 -6.41 -21.37
C VAL A 541 1.73 -7.69 -21.65
N HIS A 542 2.54 -7.73 -22.72
CA HIS A 542 3.44 -8.84 -23.02
C HIS A 542 4.47 -9.06 -21.92
N ARG A 543 5.07 -7.99 -21.40
CA ARG A 543 6.07 -8.06 -20.32
C ARG A 543 5.47 -8.55 -19.00
N LEU A 544 4.27 -8.08 -18.65
CA LEU A 544 3.54 -8.59 -17.48
C LEU A 544 3.13 -10.06 -17.64
N ALA A 545 2.65 -10.45 -18.82
CA ALA A 545 2.31 -11.83 -19.13
C ALA A 545 3.54 -12.75 -19.08
N ALA A 546 4.67 -12.31 -19.63
CA ALA A 546 5.94 -13.01 -19.56
C ALA A 546 6.40 -13.17 -18.10
N ARG A 547 6.35 -12.10 -17.30
CA ARG A 547 6.69 -12.13 -15.87
C ARG A 547 5.82 -13.09 -15.08
N THR A 548 4.51 -13.07 -15.32
CA THR A 548 3.55 -13.98 -14.68
C THR A 548 3.89 -15.44 -14.98
N LEU A 549 4.18 -15.75 -16.26
CA LEU A 549 4.55 -17.10 -16.68
C LEU A 549 5.92 -17.53 -16.14
N ILE A 550 6.92 -16.65 -16.15
CA ILE A 550 8.25 -16.88 -15.56
C ILE A 550 8.10 -17.27 -14.09
N ARG A 551 7.36 -16.47 -13.30
CA ARG A 551 7.16 -16.73 -11.87
C ARG A 551 6.45 -18.04 -11.60
N SER A 552 5.45 -18.37 -12.42
CA SER A 552 4.77 -19.66 -12.32
C SER A 552 5.71 -20.84 -12.57
N LEU A 553 6.66 -20.73 -13.51
CA LEU A 553 7.61 -21.79 -13.80
C LEU A 553 8.70 -21.92 -12.74
N GLU A 554 9.17 -20.80 -12.18
CA GLU A 554 10.17 -20.77 -11.10
C GLU A 554 9.66 -21.46 -9.83
N MET A 555 8.40 -21.24 -9.46
CA MET A 555 7.79 -21.90 -8.30
C MET A 555 7.69 -23.43 -8.46
N VAL A 556 7.32 -23.91 -9.65
CA VAL A 556 7.20 -25.36 -9.90
C VAL A 556 8.59 -26.02 -9.94
N GLU A 557 9.60 -25.34 -10.49
CA GLU A 557 10.99 -25.84 -10.49
C GLU A 557 11.51 -26.04 -9.06
N GLU A 558 11.18 -25.13 -8.13
CA GLU A 558 11.58 -25.24 -6.73
C GLU A 558 10.89 -26.41 -6.00
N GLU A 559 9.61 -26.65 -6.26
CA GLU A 559 8.86 -27.78 -5.69
C GLU A 559 9.47 -29.14 -6.10
N GLU A 560 9.83 -29.30 -7.36
CA GLU A 560 10.43 -30.55 -7.86
C GLU A 560 11.84 -30.78 -7.32
N ARG A 561 12.58 -29.70 -7.05
CA ARG A 561 13.93 -29.74 -6.48
C ARG A 561 13.94 -30.30 -5.06
N GLU A 562 12.87 -30.07 -4.28
CA GLU A 562 12.68 -30.69 -2.96
C GLU A 562 12.29 -32.18 -3.06
N GLY A 563 11.80 -32.64 -4.22
CA GLY A 563 11.30 -34.00 -4.45
C GLY A 563 12.18 -34.93 -5.32
N GLY A 564 13.26 -34.43 -5.95
CA GLY A 564 14.13 -35.19 -6.87
C GLY A 564 15.18 -34.33 -7.60
N GLU A 565 15.87 -34.91 -8.60
CA GLU A 565 16.82 -34.15 -9.45
C GLU A 565 16.09 -33.08 -10.29
N PRO A 566 16.60 -31.84 -10.36
CA PRO A 566 15.94 -30.76 -11.08
C PRO A 566 15.83 -31.06 -12.58
N ASP A 567 14.62 -30.91 -13.13
CA ASP A 567 14.40 -30.99 -14.57
C ASP A 567 14.89 -29.69 -15.23
N GLY A 568 16.18 -29.67 -15.60
CA GLY A 568 16.83 -28.53 -16.25
C GLY A 568 16.13 -28.02 -17.53
N VAL A 569 15.09 -28.71 -18.03
CA VAL A 569 14.18 -28.25 -19.07
C VAL A 569 13.42 -26.99 -18.67
N LYS A 570 12.91 -26.87 -17.43
CA LYS A 570 12.13 -25.69 -17.03
C LYS A 570 13.00 -24.48 -16.78
N LYS A 571 14.17 -24.63 -16.12
CA LYS A 571 15.18 -23.57 -16.05
C LYS A 571 15.51 -23.03 -17.45
N LYS A 572 15.75 -23.91 -18.43
CA LYS A 572 16.01 -23.50 -19.83
C LYS A 572 14.84 -22.72 -20.42
N LYS A 573 13.60 -23.15 -20.19
CA LYS A 573 12.40 -22.45 -20.65
C LYS A 573 12.24 -21.06 -20.01
N VAL A 574 12.54 -20.93 -18.71
CA VAL A 574 12.53 -19.62 -18.02
C VAL A 574 13.58 -18.69 -18.62
N VAL A 575 14.81 -19.17 -18.84
CA VAL A 575 15.87 -18.38 -19.48
C VAL A 575 15.47 -17.98 -20.90
N GLU A 576 14.93 -18.89 -21.71
CA GLU A 576 14.47 -18.59 -23.07
C GLU A 576 13.37 -17.51 -23.08
N LEU A 577 12.36 -17.66 -22.22
CA LEU A 577 11.26 -16.70 -22.09
C LEU A 577 11.74 -15.34 -21.60
N SER A 578 12.66 -15.31 -20.64
CA SER A 578 13.27 -14.10 -20.10
C SER A 578 14.08 -13.36 -21.17
N VAL A 579 14.94 -14.07 -21.90
CA VAL A 579 15.75 -13.50 -22.99
C VAL A 579 14.86 -12.99 -24.12
N GLN A 580 13.82 -13.75 -24.49
CA GLN A 580 12.92 -13.36 -25.58
C GLN A 580 12.09 -12.12 -25.24
N SER A 581 11.54 -12.06 -24.02
CA SER A 581 10.68 -10.95 -23.58
C SER A 581 11.46 -9.74 -23.07
N GLY A 582 12.76 -9.91 -22.81
CA GLY A 582 13.60 -8.91 -22.15
C GLY A 582 13.29 -8.74 -20.67
N VAL A 583 12.50 -9.63 -20.05
CA VAL A 583 12.06 -9.53 -18.65
C VAL A 583 13.00 -10.32 -17.74
N SER A 584 13.44 -9.73 -16.63
CA SER A 584 14.27 -10.40 -15.61
C SER A 584 13.61 -11.65 -14.99
N SER A 585 14.45 -12.60 -14.58
CA SER A 585 14.07 -13.82 -13.86
C SER A 585 15.12 -14.14 -12.79
N ALA A 586 14.83 -15.10 -11.92
CA ALA A 586 15.79 -15.61 -10.95
C ALA A 586 17.06 -16.20 -11.61
N PHE A 587 16.97 -16.62 -12.88
CA PHE A 587 18.05 -17.29 -13.62
C PHE A 587 18.73 -16.41 -14.69
N THR A 588 18.33 -15.14 -14.82
CA THR A 588 18.89 -14.21 -15.81
C THR A 588 19.34 -12.91 -15.18
N ALA A 589 20.17 -12.17 -15.90
CA ALA A 589 20.64 -10.84 -15.52
C ALA A 589 20.85 -9.98 -16.77
N PHE A 590 20.78 -8.66 -16.62
CA PHE A 590 21.13 -7.72 -17.68
C PHE A 590 22.63 -7.41 -17.61
N ILE A 591 23.32 -7.49 -18.74
CA ILE A 591 24.74 -7.15 -18.87
C ILE A 591 24.95 -6.21 -20.05
N ALA A 592 25.65 -5.10 -19.81
CA ALA A 592 26.13 -4.17 -20.82
C ALA A 592 27.65 -4.01 -20.67
N VAL A 593 28.40 -4.15 -21.76
CA VAL A 593 29.85 -3.93 -21.79
C VAL A 593 30.18 -2.87 -22.81
N ASN A 594 30.93 -1.84 -22.41
CA ASN A 594 31.42 -0.82 -23.32
C ASN A 594 32.62 -1.35 -24.12
N LYS A 595 32.35 -1.89 -25.30
CA LYS A 595 33.39 -2.41 -26.21
C LYS A 595 34.01 -1.31 -27.09
N GLY A 596 33.51 -0.08 -27.02
CA GLY A 596 33.74 0.97 -28.02
C GLY A 596 34.88 1.96 -27.74
N SER A 597 35.43 2.03 -26.51
CA SER A 597 36.43 3.06 -26.17
C SER A 597 37.83 2.75 -26.69
N GLY A 598 38.21 1.47 -26.87
CA GLY A 598 39.56 1.05 -27.27
C GLY A 598 40.67 1.34 -26.23
N GLU A 599 40.44 2.27 -25.31
CA GLU A 599 41.31 2.61 -24.19
C GLU A 599 40.90 1.82 -22.94
N THR A 600 41.82 0.99 -22.45
CA THR A 600 41.68 0.26 -21.18
C THR A 600 41.82 1.22 -20.01
N ILE A 601 40.91 1.15 -19.06
CA ILE A 601 40.97 1.93 -17.83
C ILE A 601 42.08 1.35 -16.95
N GLN A 602 43.01 2.22 -16.52
CA GLN A 602 44.20 1.85 -15.77
C GLN A 602 44.06 2.20 -14.29
N GLY A 603 44.69 1.40 -13.43
CA GLY A 603 44.75 1.62 -11.99
C GLY A 603 43.94 0.64 -11.15
N PRO A 604 44.12 0.63 -9.82
CA PRO A 604 43.39 -0.26 -8.93
C PRO A 604 41.92 0.17 -8.84
N LEU A 605 41.00 -0.75 -9.19
CA LEU A 605 39.57 -0.56 -9.06
C LEU A 605 39.17 -0.44 -7.58
N VAL A 606 38.45 0.62 -7.22
CA VAL A 606 37.95 0.84 -5.86
C VAL A 606 36.45 0.54 -5.81
N ARG A 607 36.06 -0.42 -4.98
CA ARG A 607 34.65 -0.75 -4.77
C ARG A 607 33.98 0.20 -3.77
N ARG A 608 32.82 0.74 -4.14
CA ARG A 608 31.98 1.61 -3.32
C ARG A 608 30.55 1.05 -3.29
N ASN A 609 30.04 0.81 -2.09
CA ASN A 609 28.64 0.46 -1.92
C ASN A 609 27.82 1.74 -1.74
N VAL A 610 26.80 1.92 -2.58
CA VAL A 610 25.85 3.03 -2.46
C VAL A 610 24.97 2.79 -1.23
N PRO A 611 24.91 3.75 -0.28
CA PRO A 611 24.06 3.62 0.89
C PRO A 611 22.58 3.52 0.50
N THR A 612 21.84 2.61 1.11
CA THR A 612 20.38 2.43 0.92
C THR A 612 19.66 2.75 2.22
N LEU A 613 18.44 3.27 2.14
CA LEU A 613 17.68 3.58 3.34
C LEU A 613 17.27 2.31 4.10
N SER A 614 17.48 2.30 5.41
CA SER A 614 16.89 1.30 6.32
C SER A 614 16.18 2.01 7.47
N SER A 615 15.07 1.41 7.89
CA SER A 615 14.33 1.82 9.09
C SER A 615 15.01 1.36 10.40
N ALA A 616 15.75 0.25 10.35
CA ALA A 616 16.49 -0.28 11.49
C ALA A 616 17.72 0.58 11.76
N GLY A 617 17.58 1.52 12.70
CA GLY A 617 18.67 2.40 13.11
C GLY A 617 19.82 1.61 13.73
N GLY A 618 20.97 1.58 13.06
CA GLY A 618 22.23 1.39 13.77
C GLY A 618 22.36 2.52 14.80
N SER A 619 22.70 2.19 16.05
CA SER A 619 22.85 3.16 17.13
C SER A 619 23.89 4.22 16.77
N VAL A 620 23.43 5.36 16.25
CA VAL A 620 24.22 6.58 16.15
C VAL A 620 23.76 7.47 17.29
N GLN A 621 24.65 7.73 18.25
CA GLN A 621 24.47 8.84 19.18
C GLN A 621 24.49 10.14 18.37
N VAL A 622 23.31 10.56 17.92
CA VAL A 622 23.09 11.94 17.50
C VAL A 622 23.00 12.74 18.78
N THR A 623 24.02 13.54 19.07
CA THR A 623 23.88 14.61 20.06
C THR A 623 22.82 15.57 19.50
N SER A 624 21.57 15.39 19.94
CA SER A 624 20.50 16.33 19.69
C SER A 624 20.91 17.68 20.26
N VAL A 625 20.98 18.71 19.42
CA VAL A 625 20.99 20.08 19.92
C VAL A 625 19.56 20.35 20.42
N PRO A 626 19.36 20.71 21.70
CA PRO A 626 18.05 21.09 22.19
C PRO A 626 17.43 22.15 21.29
N ALA A 627 16.16 22.00 20.90
CA ALA A 627 15.40 23.00 20.13
C ALA A 627 15.40 24.40 20.79
N SER A 628 15.82 24.51 22.05
CA SER A 628 16.06 25.79 22.75
C SER A 628 17.28 26.59 22.28
N LEU A 629 18.09 26.10 21.33
CA LEU A 629 19.33 26.75 20.87
C LEU A 629 19.27 27.32 19.44
N VAL A 630 18.11 27.31 18.78
CA VAL A 630 17.96 27.90 17.44
C VAL A 630 17.65 29.41 17.57
N PRO A 631 18.47 30.33 17.02
CA PRO A 631 18.43 31.76 17.34
C PRO A 631 17.47 32.58 16.45
N TYR A 632 16.35 32.01 16.02
CA TYR A 632 15.38 32.71 15.17
C TYR A 632 14.01 32.76 15.85
N SER A 633 13.40 33.94 15.90
CA SER A 633 11.99 34.13 16.25
C SER A 633 11.18 34.25 14.97
N LEU A 634 10.27 33.30 14.72
CA LEU A 634 9.32 33.37 13.61
C LEU A 634 8.04 34.06 14.08
N SER A 635 7.53 35.03 13.30
CA SER A 635 6.22 35.63 13.52
C SER A 635 5.26 35.19 12.41
N PHE A 636 4.07 34.76 12.79
CA PHE A 636 3.00 34.38 11.87
C PHE A 636 1.84 35.37 11.99
N SER A 637 1.39 35.90 10.86
CA SER A 637 0.21 36.74 10.76
C SER A 637 -0.56 36.36 9.50
N ALA A 638 -1.81 35.93 9.66
CA ALA A 638 -2.72 35.64 8.56
C ALA A 638 -3.81 36.70 8.49
N ARG A 639 -4.16 37.12 7.27
CA ARG A 639 -5.33 37.97 7.03
C ARG A 639 -6.46 37.09 6.48
N VAL A 640 -7.56 37.04 7.22
CA VAL A 640 -8.79 36.39 6.80
C VAL A 640 -9.68 37.43 6.16
N SER A 641 -10.08 37.20 4.91
CA SER A 641 -11.10 37.99 4.22
C SER A 641 -12.23 37.06 3.81
N SER A 642 -13.45 37.37 4.24
CA SER A 642 -14.63 36.55 4.03
C SER A 642 -15.79 37.42 3.61
N PRO A 643 -16.72 36.95 2.77
CA PRO A 643 -17.99 37.63 2.53
C PRO A 643 -18.89 37.70 3.77
N ARG A 644 -18.49 37.05 4.88
CA ARG A 644 -19.24 36.99 6.13
C ARG A 644 -18.44 37.47 7.33
N PRO A 645 -19.11 38.02 8.36
CA PRO A 645 -18.48 38.33 9.63
C PRO A 645 -17.78 37.09 10.22
N VAL A 646 -16.49 37.18 10.47
CA VAL A 646 -15.73 36.18 11.22
C VAL A 646 -16.20 36.25 12.67
N SER A 647 -16.68 35.13 13.22
CA SER A 647 -17.21 35.07 14.58
C SER A 647 -16.14 34.71 15.61
N LYS A 648 -15.25 33.77 15.27
CA LYS A 648 -14.13 33.33 16.10
C LYS A 648 -13.07 32.67 15.23
N VAL A 649 -11.82 32.69 15.68
CA VAL A 649 -10.76 31.81 15.18
C VAL A 649 -10.20 31.01 16.35
N GLU A 650 -10.12 29.71 16.19
CA GLU A 650 -9.48 28.78 17.13
C GLU A 650 -8.22 28.21 16.51
N SER A 651 -7.29 27.80 17.36
CA SER A 651 -6.07 27.14 16.91
C SER A 651 -5.59 26.14 17.95
N ASN A 652 -4.89 25.13 17.47
CA ASN A 652 -4.10 24.22 18.30
C ASN A 652 -2.86 24.93 18.90
N CYS A 653 -2.54 26.14 18.46
CA CYS A 653 -1.49 27.01 18.99
C CYS A 653 -2.08 28.28 19.65
N PRO A 654 -1.43 28.87 20.68
CA PRO A 654 -1.91 30.10 21.31
C PRO A 654 -1.96 31.28 20.32
N LEU A 655 -3.11 31.96 20.26
CA LEU A 655 -3.35 33.13 19.42
C LEU A 655 -3.35 34.42 20.24
N ASP A 656 -2.89 35.51 19.63
CA ASP A 656 -3.23 36.85 20.09
C ASP A 656 -4.74 37.12 19.87
N PRO A 657 -5.34 38.08 20.58
CA PRO A 657 -6.72 38.47 20.35
C PRO A 657 -7.00 38.81 18.89
N LEU A 658 -8.12 38.32 18.35
CA LEU A 658 -8.51 38.54 16.96
C LEU A 658 -8.70 40.03 16.67
N GLU A 659 -7.97 40.57 15.69
CA GLU A 659 -8.02 41.98 15.29
C GLU A 659 -8.91 42.15 14.05
N TYR A 660 -10.11 42.71 14.19
CA TYR A 660 -10.98 43.01 13.05
C TYR A 660 -10.49 44.25 12.29
N LEU A 661 -10.36 44.12 10.97
CA LEU A 661 -9.85 45.18 10.08
C LEU A 661 -10.97 46.08 9.55
N ASN A 662 -12.23 45.70 9.73
CA ASN A 662 -13.39 46.48 9.33
C ASN A 662 -14.56 46.33 10.30
N THR A 663 -15.49 47.29 10.27
CA THR A 663 -16.68 47.33 11.13
C THR A 663 -17.66 46.20 10.89
N GLU A 664 -17.65 45.61 9.69
CA GLU A 664 -18.48 44.47 9.30
C GLU A 664 -17.91 43.12 9.76
N GLN A 665 -16.71 43.11 10.34
CA GLN A 665 -15.99 41.90 10.79
C GLN A 665 -15.72 40.87 9.67
N SER A 666 -15.90 41.25 8.41
CA SER A 666 -15.62 40.43 7.22
C SER A 666 -14.12 40.32 6.92
N GLN A 667 -13.29 41.15 7.55
CA GLN A 667 -11.84 41.03 7.51
C GLN A 667 -11.26 41.03 8.92
N ALA A 668 -10.37 40.07 9.19
CA ALA A 668 -9.69 39.96 10.47
C ALA A 668 -8.23 39.54 10.29
N THR A 669 -7.38 39.93 11.23
CA THR A 669 -5.98 39.48 11.32
C THR A 669 -5.84 38.53 12.50
N VAL A 670 -5.21 37.39 12.22
CA VAL A 670 -4.90 36.34 13.18
C VAL A 670 -3.39 36.30 13.36
N LYS A 671 -2.91 36.43 14.59
CA LYS A 671 -1.48 36.35 14.93
C LYS A 671 -1.26 35.26 15.97
N LEU A 672 -0.18 34.50 15.82
CA LEU A 672 0.26 33.60 16.89
C LEU A 672 0.86 34.43 18.03
N ALA A 673 0.59 34.01 19.27
CA ALA A 673 1.15 34.65 20.44
C ALA A 673 2.69 34.55 20.45
N ALA A 674 3.35 35.60 20.94
CA ALA A 674 4.81 35.69 20.96
C ALA A 674 5.47 34.56 21.78
N GLY A 675 6.62 34.07 21.30
CA GLY A 675 7.41 33.04 21.99
C GLY A 675 6.96 31.60 21.75
N HIS A 676 6.07 31.37 20.78
CA HIS A 676 5.65 30.03 20.39
C HIS A 676 6.83 29.21 19.81
N LYS A 677 6.96 27.97 20.28
CA LYS A 677 7.89 26.98 19.73
C LYS A 677 7.14 26.17 18.67
N PHE A 678 7.63 26.19 17.44
CA PHE A 678 7.07 25.41 16.34
C PHE A 678 7.53 23.96 16.45
N ASP A 679 6.87 23.20 17.33
CA ASP A 679 7.05 21.76 17.55
C ASP A 679 5.89 20.92 16.99
N ARG A 680 4.95 21.55 16.27
CA ARG A 680 3.74 20.97 15.67
C ARG A 680 3.20 21.87 14.56
N ASP A 681 2.29 21.34 13.74
CA ASP A 681 1.58 22.09 12.71
C ASP A 681 0.65 23.15 13.32
N VAL A 682 0.48 24.30 12.65
CA VAL A 682 -0.45 25.36 13.07
C VAL A 682 -1.77 25.19 12.34
N GLU A 683 -2.79 24.74 13.06
CA GLU A 683 -4.15 24.59 12.55
C GLU A 683 -4.99 25.79 12.99
N LEU A 684 -5.74 26.39 12.06
CA LEU A 684 -6.68 27.48 12.33
C LEU A 684 -8.11 27.07 11.95
N LEU A 685 -9.01 27.00 12.92
CA LEU A 685 -10.44 26.83 12.69
C LEU A 685 -11.12 28.20 12.70
N ILE A 686 -11.61 28.61 11.52
CA ILE A 686 -12.27 29.91 11.33
C ILE A 686 -13.79 29.71 11.33
N TYR A 687 -14.47 30.40 12.24
CA TYR A 687 -15.92 30.38 12.36
C TYR A 687 -16.51 31.65 11.73
N TYR A 688 -17.60 31.50 10.98
CA TYR A 688 -18.35 32.61 10.39
C TYR A 688 -19.73 32.72 11.03
N LYS A 689 -20.29 33.93 11.11
CA LYS A 689 -21.73 34.09 11.37
C LYS A 689 -22.54 33.60 10.16
N ASP A 690 -23.69 33.00 10.43
CA ASP A 690 -24.67 32.57 9.42
C ASP A 690 -24.10 31.62 8.34
N ALA A 691 -23.22 30.69 8.77
CA ALA A 691 -22.46 29.79 7.90
C ALA A 691 -23.30 28.98 6.89
N HIS A 692 -24.58 28.75 7.15
CA HIS A 692 -25.45 27.87 6.36
C HIS A 692 -26.34 28.58 5.33
N GLN A 693 -26.18 29.88 5.11
CA GLN A 693 -26.91 30.54 4.01
C GLN A 693 -26.20 30.36 2.66
N PRO A 694 -26.88 30.47 1.52
CA PRO A 694 -26.20 30.55 0.22
C PRO A 694 -25.37 31.84 0.12
N THR A 695 -24.20 31.79 -0.50
CA THR A 695 -23.36 32.98 -0.79
C THR A 695 -22.81 32.96 -2.19
N ALA A 696 -22.70 34.16 -2.77
CA ALA A 696 -21.99 34.39 -4.02
C ALA A 696 -20.87 35.40 -3.76
N VAL A 697 -19.64 35.07 -4.16
CA VAL A 697 -18.51 35.99 -4.16
C VAL A 697 -18.12 36.25 -5.61
N VAL A 698 -18.02 37.53 -5.98
CA VAL A 698 -17.50 37.94 -7.28
C VAL A 698 -16.11 38.49 -7.08
N GLU A 699 -15.11 37.82 -7.65
CA GLU A 699 -13.75 38.32 -7.70
C GLU A 699 -13.57 39.06 -9.03
N ALA A 700 -13.13 40.32 -8.96
CA ALA A 700 -12.88 41.11 -10.16
C ALA A 700 -11.63 40.59 -10.88
N GLY A 701 -11.71 40.47 -12.20
CA GLY A 701 -10.55 40.12 -13.02
C GLY A 701 -9.43 41.15 -12.88
N GLN A 702 -8.19 40.70 -13.02
CA GLN A 702 -7.01 41.56 -12.97
C GLN A 702 -7.04 42.54 -14.15
N THR A 703 -6.95 43.83 -13.86
CA THR A 703 -6.96 44.91 -14.88
C THR A 703 -5.78 44.85 -15.85
N SER A 704 -4.71 44.12 -15.50
CA SER A 704 -3.54 43.85 -16.35
C SER A 704 -3.72 42.67 -17.31
N ALA A 705 -4.74 41.82 -17.10
CA ALA A 705 -5.00 40.65 -17.92
C ALA A 705 -5.99 40.95 -19.06
N LYS A 706 -5.86 40.25 -20.18
CA LYS A 706 -6.75 40.43 -21.35
C LYS A 706 -8.17 39.95 -21.02
N SER A 707 -9.18 40.76 -21.34
CA SER A 707 -10.59 40.36 -21.28
C SER A 707 -10.86 39.18 -22.23
N GLY A 708 -11.71 38.25 -21.81
CA GLY A 708 -11.92 36.94 -22.44
C GLY A 708 -11.03 35.82 -21.88
N THR A 709 -10.28 36.07 -20.79
CA THR A 709 -9.44 35.08 -20.11
C THR A 709 -9.85 34.95 -18.65
N LEU A 710 -9.64 33.77 -18.05
CA LEU A 710 -10.02 33.49 -16.66
C LEU A 710 -9.46 34.52 -15.65
N MET A 711 -8.27 35.07 -15.92
CA MET A 711 -7.63 36.07 -15.07
C MET A 711 -8.07 37.52 -15.37
N GLY A 712 -8.65 37.80 -16.54
CA GLY A 712 -9.08 39.14 -16.95
C GLY A 712 -10.58 39.40 -16.77
N ASP A 713 -11.39 38.34 -16.70
CA ASP A 713 -12.84 38.45 -16.51
C ASP A 713 -13.23 38.20 -15.05
N PRO A 714 -14.35 38.78 -14.56
CA PRO A 714 -14.83 38.53 -13.21
C PRO A 714 -15.24 37.06 -13.04
N VAL A 715 -14.77 36.41 -11.98
CA VAL A 715 -15.14 35.03 -11.64
C VAL A 715 -16.08 35.01 -10.45
N VAL A 716 -17.06 34.12 -10.49
CA VAL A 716 -18.08 33.98 -9.45
C VAL A 716 -17.92 32.65 -8.75
N MET A 717 -17.70 32.68 -7.45
CA MET A 717 -17.78 31.50 -6.59
C MET A 717 -19.16 31.46 -5.93
N LEU A 718 -19.92 30.38 -6.19
CA LEU A 718 -21.21 30.12 -5.56
C LEU A 718 -21.04 29.03 -4.50
N SER A 719 -21.45 29.31 -3.27
CA SER A 719 -21.60 28.31 -2.21
C SER A 719 -23.09 28.15 -1.92
N LEU A 720 -23.63 26.99 -2.29
CA LEU A 720 -25.04 26.66 -2.12
C LEU A 720 -25.20 25.72 -0.93
N TYR A 721 -26.16 26.02 -0.06
CA TYR A 721 -26.59 25.13 1.01
C TYR A 721 -28.01 24.65 0.66
N PRO A 722 -28.19 23.37 0.29
CA PRO A 722 -29.50 22.86 -0.08
C PRO A 722 -30.43 22.85 1.14
N GLU A 723 -31.53 23.60 1.05
CA GLU A 723 -32.63 23.49 2.01
C GLU A 723 -33.57 22.37 1.55
N PHE A 724 -33.65 21.30 2.34
CA PHE A 724 -34.58 20.21 2.09
C PHE A 724 -35.94 20.55 2.72
N PRO A 725 -37.08 20.32 2.03
CA PRO A 725 -38.39 20.63 2.55
C PRO A 725 -38.61 19.92 3.89
N GLN A 726 -39.00 20.68 4.91
CA GLN A 726 -39.14 20.16 6.27
C GLN A 726 -40.16 19.01 6.35
N ALA A 727 -41.14 18.97 5.44
CA ALA A 727 -42.10 17.86 5.28
C ALA A 727 -41.46 16.54 4.79
N VAL A 728 -40.39 16.60 3.97
CA VAL A 728 -39.64 15.43 3.49
C VAL A 728 -38.65 14.96 4.55
N MET A 729 -38.00 15.90 5.25
CA MET A 729 -37.11 15.58 6.38
C MET A 729 -37.89 14.99 7.56
N SER A 730 -39.08 15.50 7.87
CA SER A 730 -39.93 14.99 8.96
C SER A 730 -40.59 13.63 8.63
N SER A 731 -40.86 13.30 7.37
CA SER A 731 -41.36 11.97 7.00
C SER A 731 -40.26 10.89 7.04
N LEU A 732 -39.00 11.26 6.76
CA LEU A 732 -37.84 10.37 6.89
C LEU A 732 -37.38 10.20 8.36
N ALA A 733 -37.59 11.22 9.19
CA ALA A 733 -37.18 11.26 10.59
C ALA A 733 -38.14 10.58 11.59
N SER A 734 -39.43 10.47 11.26
CA SER A 734 -40.48 9.98 12.16
C SER A 734 -40.65 8.44 12.18
N CYS A 735 -39.79 7.69 11.48
CA CYS A 735 -39.88 6.21 11.40
C CYS A 735 -38.77 5.44 12.13
N GLY A 736 -37.90 6.09 12.90
CA GLY A 736 -36.75 5.45 13.55
C GLY A 736 -36.88 5.30 15.07
N GLU A 737 -36.49 4.14 15.60
CA GLU A 737 -36.22 3.93 17.02
C GLU A 737 -34.70 3.96 17.26
N PHE A 738 -34.22 4.88 18.08
CA PHE A 738 -32.81 5.08 18.40
C PHE A 738 -32.49 4.56 19.81
N VAL A 739 -31.68 3.52 19.90
CA VAL A 739 -31.30 2.98 21.21
C VAL A 739 -29.80 3.08 21.41
N PHE A 740 -29.42 3.84 22.43
CA PHE A 740 -28.04 4.08 22.80
C PHE A 740 -27.62 3.07 23.87
N LEU A 741 -26.44 2.48 23.70
CA LEU A 741 -25.80 1.61 24.67
C LEU A 741 -24.56 2.32 25.21
N LEU A 742 -24.54 2.61 26.50
CA LEU A 742 -23.45 3.32 27.15
C LEU A 742 -22.73 2.43 28.17
N ASP A 743 -21.45 2.17 27.93
CA ASP A 743 -20.60 1.45 28.87
C ASP A 743 -20.30 2.33 30.10
N ARG A 744 -20.61 1.81 31.29
CA ARG A 744 -20.31 2.41 32.60
C ARG A 744 -19.44 1.48 33.45
N SER A 745 -18.75 0.53 32.83
CA SER A 745 -17.76 -0.34 33.46
C SER A 745 -16.58 0.43 34.03
N GLY A 746 -15.82 -0.20 34.91
CA GLY A 746 -14.62 0.37 35.53
C GLY A 746 -13.55 0.78 34.52
N SER A 747 -13.51 0.18 33.32
CA SER A 747 -12.62 0.60 32.23
C SER A 747 -12.95 1.97 31.63
N MET A 748 -14.14 2.51 31.94
CA MET A 748 -14.62 3.81 31.49
C MET A 748 -14.29 4.94 32.47
N GLN A 749 -13.55 4.70 33.56
CA GLN A 749 -13.20 5.74 34.52
C GLN A 749 -12.45 6.95 33.92
N ARG A 750 -12.46 8.07 34.66
CA ARG A 750 -11.79 9.34 34.31
C ARG A 750 -12.36 9.97 33.04
N ASP A 751 -11.50 10.36 32.10
CA ASP A 751 -11.91 11.13 30.91
C ASP A 751 -12.74 10.30 29.93
N ARG A 752 -12.70 8.96 29.97
CA ARG A 752 -13.42 8.09 29.03
C ARG A 752 -14.94 8.17 29.20
N ILE A 753 -15.47 8.04 30.42
CA ILE A 753 -16.92 8.20 30.68
C ILE A 753 -17.34 9.64 30.43
N LYS A 754 -16.47 10.61 30.71
CA LYS A 754 -16.74 12.01 30.42
C LYS A 754 -16.90 12.25 28.91
N SER A 755 -15.97 11.76 28.09
CA SER A 755 -16.06 11.84 26.62
C SER A 755 -17.26 11.08 26.07
N ALA A 756 -17.54 9.87 26.58
CA ALA A 756 -18.70 9.08 26.16
C ALA A 756 -20.03 9.77 26.50
N ARG A 757 -20.11 10.38 27.70
CA ARG A 757 -21.25 11.19 28.14
C ARG A 757 -21.42 12.41 27.27
N ASP A 758 -20.36 13.20 27.06
CA ASP A 758 -20.42 14.44 26.29
C ASP A 758 -20.81 14.16 24.82
N THR A 759 -20.35 13.03 24.27
CA THR A 759 -20.75 12.53 22.95
C THR A 759 -22.23 12.13 22.94
N LEU A 760 -22.69 11.38 23.94
CA LEU A 760 -24.11 10.98 24.04
C LEU A 760 -25.03 12.18 24.20
N LEU A 761 -24.63 13.19 24.99
CA LEU A 761 -25.38 14.44 25.13
C LEU A 761 -25.49 15.19 23.79
N LEU A 762 -24.43 15.18 22.96
CA LEU A 762 -24.46 15.76 21.62
C LEU A 762 -25.41 14.99 20.70
N LEU A 763 -25.35 13.65 20.73
CA LEU A 763 -26.21 12.79 19.92
C LEU A 763 -27.69 12.94 20.30
N LEU A 764 -28.00 12.98 21.60
CA LEU A 764 -29.37 13.17 22.09
C LEU A 764 -29.93 14.51 21.61
N LYS A 765 -29.18 15.61 21.71
CA LYS A 765 -29.60 16.93 21.20
C LYS A 765 -29.78 16.99 19.68
N SER A 766 -29.24 16.01 18.96
CA SER A 766 -29.29 15.91 17.50
C SER A 766 -30.38 14.95 17.01
N LEU A 767 -31.14 14.31 17.92
CA LEU A 767 -32.22 13.42 17.54
C LEU A 767 -33.37 14.18 16.87
N PRO A 768 -34.01 13.59 15.84
CA PRO A 768 -35.16 14.22 15.21
C PRO A 768 -36.40 14.24 16.12
N MET A 769 -37.16 15.35 16.12
CA MET A 769 -38.45 15.44 16.81
C MET A 769 -39.44 14.37 16.31
N GLY A 770 -40.06 13.65 17.23
CA GLY A 770 -41.04 12.59 16.92
C GLY A 770 -40.47 11.19 16.64
N CYS A 771 -39.15 10.99 16.71
CA CYS A 771 -38.57 9.64 16.71
C CYS A 771 -38.75 8.96 18.08
N PHE A 772 -38.57 7.63 18.17
CA PHE A 772 -38.54 6.95 19.47
C PHE A 772 -37.10 6.77 19.93
N PHE A 773 -36.81 6.87 21.23
CA PHE A 773 -35.47 6.63 21.74
C PHE A 773 -35.41 6.04 23.15
N ASN A 774 -34.31 5.37 23.46
CA ASN A 774 -33.96 4.96 24.82
C ASN A 774 -32.44 4.88 24.99
N ILE A 775 -31.99 4.87 26.25
CA ILE A 775 -30.59 4.78 26.62
C ILE A 775 -30.45 3.65 27.63
N TYR A 776 -29.69 2.65 27.27
CA TYR A 776 -29.30 1.55 28.14
C TYR A 776 -27.86 1.75 28.57
N SER A 777 -27.60 1.65 29.86
CA SER A 777 -26.25 1.67 30.40
C SER A 777 -25.86 0.29 30.91
N PHE A 778 -24.60 -0.08 30.78
CA PHE A 778 -24.16 -1.44 31.11
C PHE A 778 -22.81 -1.48 31.80
N GLY A 779 -22.67 -2.49 32.67
CA GLY A 779 -21.45 -2.90 33.35
C GLY A 779 -21.65 -4.34 33.85
N SER A 780 -21.31 -4.68 35.09
CA SER A 780 -21.75 -5.94 35.74
C SER A 780 -23.27 -6.02 35.94
N SER A 781 -23.94 -4.87 35.97
CA SER A 781 -25.39 -4.69 35.93
C SER A 781 -25.78 -3.74 34.80
N HIS A 782 -27.05 -3.72 34.41
CA HIS A 782 -27.54 -2.79 33.40
C HIS A 782 -28.73 -1.97 33.91
N GLU A 783 -28.85 -0.77 33.36
CA GLU A 783 -29.90 0.21 33.67
C GLU A 783 -30.46 0.77 32.37
N HIS A 784 -31.68 1.28 32.40
CA HIS A 784 -32.27 2.02 31.28
C HIS A 784 -32.84 3.34 31.78
N VAL A 785 -32.72 4.38 30.95
CA VAL A 785 -33.23 5.72 31.27
C VAL A 785 -34.76 5.72 31.28
N PHE A 786 -35.38 4.96 30.37
CA PHE A 786 -36.83 4.77 30.28
C PHE A 786 -37.20 3.28 30.26
N PRO A 787 -38.35 2.87 30.84
CA PRO A 787 -38.79 1.46 30.84
C PRO A 787 -39.03 0.86 29.44
N LYS A 788 -39.34 1.72 28.47
CA LYS A 788 -39.46 1.44 27.04
C LYS A 788 -39.04 2.68 26.26
N SER A 789 -38.73 2.52 24.98
CA SER A 789 -38.42 3.67 24.13
C SER A 789 -39.60 4.65 24.11
N VAL A 790 -39.28 5.92 24.33
CA VAL A 790 -40.26 7.02 24.41
C VAL A 790 -40.11 7.92 23.19
N GLU A 791 -41.18 8.62 22.83
CA GLU A 791 -41.12 9.63 21.78
C GLU A 791 -40.18 10.77 22.20
N TYR A 792 -39.31 11.16 21.29
CA TYR A 792 -38.36 12.25 21.45
C TYR A 792 -39.10 13.58 21.35
N SER A 793 -39.30 14.19 22.52
CA SER A 793 -39.93 15.48 22.74
C SER A 793 -39.02 16.35 23.60
N GLN A 794 -39.34 17.64 23.73
CA GLN A 794 -38.55 18.53 24.59
C GLN A 794 -38.49 18.04 26.05
N GLU A 795 -39.58 17.50 26.57
CA GLU A 795 -39.69 17.00 27.94
C GLU A 795 -38.86 15.72 28.16
N THR A 796 -38.98 14.74 27.25
CA THR A 796 -38.24 13.47 27.35
C THR A 796 -36.75 13.67 27.07
N MET A 797 -36.39 14.62 26.21
CA MET A 797 -35.00 15.04 25.98
C MET A 797 -34.40 15.64 27.26
N GLU A 798 -35.06 16.60 27.90
CA GLU A 798 -34.56 17.25 29.12
C GLU A 798 -34.36 16.22 30.26
N GLU A 799 -35.26 15.25 30.40
CA GLU A 799 -35.12 14.14 31.35
C GLU A 799 -33.89 13.26 31.02
N ALA A 800 -33.70 12.89 29.76
CA ALA A 800 -32.57 12.09 29.31
C ALA A 800 -31.23 12.82 29.50
N LEU A 801 -31.17 14.11 29.18
CA LEU A 801 -29.96 14.94 29.34
C LEU A 801 -29.55 15.03 30.82
N LYS A 802 -30.52 15.16 31.74
CA LYS A 802 -30.25 15.17 33.17
C LYS A 802 -29.68 13.84 33.64
N LYS A 803 -30.34 12.72 33.31
CA LYS A 803 -29.91 11.37 33.69
C LYS A 803 -28.54 11.01 33.13
N VAL A 804 -28.26 11.36 31.87
CA VAL A 804 -26.94 11.13 31.25
C VAL A 804 -25.86 12.01 31.86
N GLY A 805 -26.19 13.26 32.22
CA GLY A 805 -25.29 14.19 32.91
C GLY A 805 -24.70 13.62 34.20
N GLU A 806 -25.49 12.82 34.92
CA GLU A 806 -25.16 12.20 36.22
C GLU A 806 -24.49 10.81 36.10
N MET A 807 -24.30 10.27 34.88
CA MET A 807 -23.73 8.94 34.70
C MET A 807 -22.23 8.88 35.00
N GLU A 808 -21.84 7.90 35.81
CA GLU A 808 -20.45 7.61 36.17
C GLU A 808 -20.07 6.17 35.84
N ALA A 809 -18.76 5.89 35.71
CA ALA A 809 -18.19 4.58 35.45
C ALA A 809 -18.19 3.69 36.72
N ASN A 810 -19.38 3.40 37.25
CA ASN A 810 -19.59 2.75 38.54
C ASN A 810 -20.34 1.41 38.46
N LEU A 811 -20.54 0.86 37.26
CA LEU A 811 -21.30 -0.39 37.08
C LEU A 811 -20.43 -1.66 37.12
N GLY A 812 -19.12 -1.59 37.41
CA GLY A 812 -18.28 -2.78 37.61
C GLY A 812 -17.64 -3.31 36.32
N GLY A 813 -17.81 -4.59 36.01
CA GLY A 813 -17.32 -5.25 34.76
C GLY A 813 -18.04 -4.75 33.50
N THR A 814 -17.88 -5.42 32.35
CA THR A 814 -18.34 -4.93 31.04
C THR A 814 -19.31 -5.93 30.36
N GLU A 815 -20.52 -6.09 30.89
CA GLU A 815 -21.48 -7.13 30.43
C GLU A 815 -22.57 -6.53 29.52
N ILE A 816 -22.34 -6.50 28.20
CA ILE A 816 -23.28 -5.90 27.23
C ILE A 816 -24.45 -6.84 26.85
N LEU A 817 -24.36 -8.14 27.13
CA LEU A 817 -25.35 -9.13 26.65
C LEU A 817 -26.72 -8.99 27.32
N ARG A 818 -26.77 -8.64 28.61
CA ARG A 818 -28.03 -8.50 29.36
C ARG A 818 -28.92 -7.35 28.85
N PRO A 819 -28.41 -6.12 28.66
CA PRO A 819 -29.22 -5.04 28.11
C PRO A 819 -29.65 -5.27 26.65
N LEU A 820 -28.90 -6.08 25.88
CA LEU A 820 -29.31 -6.48 24.53
C LEU A 820 -30.45 -7.51 24.50
N LYS A 821 -30.65 -8.27 25.60
CA LYS A 821 -31.75 -9.25 25.73
C LYS A 821 -33.04 -8.65 26.29
N ASP A 822 -32.94 -7.55 27.04
CA ASP A 822 -34.08 -6.83 27.62
C ASP A 822 -34.83 -5.94 26.59
N LYS A 823 -34.31 -5.86 25.36
CA LYS A 823 -34.77 -4.97 24.31
C LYS A 823 -35.89 -5.57 23.46
#